data_AF-A0A9W7C4U9-F1
#
_entry.id   AF-A0A9W7C4U9-F1
#
_cell.length_a   1.000
_cell.length_b   1.000
_cell.length_c   1.000
_cell.angle_alpha   90.00
_cell.angle_beta   90.00
_cell.angle_gamma   90.00
#
_symmetry.space_group_name_H-M   'P 1'
#
loop_
_entity.id
_entity.type
_entity.pdbx_description
1 polymer ?
#
loop_
_entity_poly.entity_id
_entity_poly.type
_entity_poly.pdbx_seq_one_letter_code
_entity_poly.pdbx_strand_id
1 'polypeptide(L)'
;MFAGLADIAKGPLGERLTKYAEVVGDIVAPIIDDEEDFEGDYSEMANTMFGDGMGEQHEEEQLQPPFQEQQPQQEEEAPQQQQQQPIPSPARHERSESLQLEIRQLEDQLHESNNEYKHIMRENEKYVSSLTAENASLKSRLADLESEGASMRALQENNMQLESSLEQIQSIKQALASELVGVKTELEEMRQSNAKLGQRVGELGDELEEAEAEKRRMEVIIVGSSNTKTPAKMKGTAGESINLLSTPTGEPTAGGLEDFTDGGLVGGGVEKDADSHMESLAVLNNLLKKENEELSVKNKGLERDIVELREVSVSVGVGGAGTEGGEELEAALKANEELKEQLRNLREAHEGLVGAGAADISRSEELEEQLRSLKEAHEGLVGTGAADTARTDSLTAENQRLEEQLRDLREAHEGLANSQDIRISRIMEEAEANVAKAKREAMENNSEVAQLREIINNMRNSLSSSSDAADTYKNQLISLQADYERMSVDFNALSRQNEESRGVINTLQDLSSSSTDLQLEMKALKKVLDNEKERYQALEEERDDAEGRANEMRSRLVATSADLDIARTEAQQAQDSSNNLQMAMSKLQDERDAELGMMEQQRLDSLTAEQESWRTKLAATARLHEGEVQEIEAKHQEDLKAQQERYKKQEARLDETRADNVTLRRSLDEAIGRLQATQEEIIDRALMKNVLLDWHSKQGEERNAVMSIMASMLNFSDEEKKTAEVYDNAAGKEGVVRRIVGNIAAPMPQPAVNVNELEGDTVSDKFQAFLLAEIGD
;
A
#
# COMPACT_ATOMS: atom_id res chain seq x y z
N MET A 1 21.32 13.86 -43.08
CA MET A 1 19.90 13.48 -43.06
C MET A 1 19.02 14.74 -43.09
N PHE A 2 18.91 15.53 -42.02
CA PHE A 2 18.00 16.69 -41.95
C PHE A 2 18.04 17.74 -43.08
N ALA A 3 19.14 17.86 -43.83
CA ALA A 3 19.20 18.77 -44.98
C ALA A 3 18.17 18.45 -46.10
N GLY A 4 17.80 17.18 -46.30
CA GLY A 4 16.91 16.78 -47.40
C GLY A 4 15.44 17.16 -47.22
N LEU A 5 14.98 17.38 -45.97
CA LEU A 5 13.58 17.73 -45.69
C LEU A 5 13.23 19.18 -46.09
N ALA A 6 14.23 20.07 -46.17
CA ALA A 6 14.02 21.47 -46.53
C ALA A 6 13.69 21.67 -48.02
N ASP A 7 14.15 20.78 -48.89
CA ASP A 7 13.89 20.86 -50.34
C ASP A 7 12.52 20.26 -50.70
N ILE A 8 12.03 19.27 -49.94
CA ILE A 8 10.69 18.68 -50.12
C ILE A 8 9.59 19.75 -49.90
N ALA A 9 9.76 20.60 -48.90
CA ALA A 9 8.85 21.71 -48.62
C ALA A 9 8.80 22.79 -49.73
N LYS A 10 9.79 22.82 -50.64
CA LYS A 10 9.85 23.72 -51.81
C LYS A 10 9.37 23.06 -53.11
N GLY A 11 9.04 21.77 -53.08
CA GLY A 11 8.46 21.07 -54.22
C GLY A 11 6.94 21.27 -54.34
N PRO A 12 6.31 20.81 -55.44
CA PRO A 12 4.87 20.89 -55.64
C PRO A 12 4.06 20.09 -54.59
N LEU A 13 4.71 19.21 -53.82
CA LEU A 13 4.12 18.55 -52.66
C LEU A 13 3.83 19.55 -51.52
N GLY A 14 4.69 20.55 -51.32
CA GLY A 14 4.51 21.63 -50.34
C GLY A 14 3.33 22.55 -50.69
N GLU A 15 3.20 22.94 -51.97
CA GLU A 15 2.02 23.68 -52.44
C GLU A 15 0.72 22.88 -52.28
N ARG A 16 0.74 21.57 -52.56
CA ARG A 16 -0.42 20.69 -52.37
C ARG A 16 -0.81 20.55 -50.90
N LEU A 17 0.16 20.36 -50.00
CA LEU A 17 -0.09 20.32 -48.56
C LEU A 17 -0.62 21.66 -48.02
N THR A 18 -0.10 22.78 -48.52
CA THR A 18 -0.58 24.13 -48.14
C THR A 18 -2.04 24.34 -48.57
N LYS A 19 -2.40 23.99 -49.81
CA LYS A 19 -3.80 24.02 -50.28
C LYS A 19 -4.70 23.06 -49.52
N TYR A 20 -4.20 21.91 -49.09
CA TYR A 20 -4.97 20.98 -48.26
C TYR A 20 -5.24 21.56 -46.87
N ALA A 21 -4.28 22.31 -46.29
CA ALA A 21 -4.46 23.02 -45.03
C ALA A 21 -5.47 24.18 -45.16
N GLU A 22 -5.47 24.93 -46.27
CA GLU A 22 -6.50 25.94 -46.56
C GLU A 22 -7.90 25.30 -46.61
N VAL A 23 -8.08 24.23 -47.40
CA VAL A 23 -9.37 23.53 -47.53
C VAL A 23 -9.85 22.91 -46.22
N VAL A 24 -8.96 22.39 -45.37
CA VAL A 24 -9.33 21.90 -44.04
C VAL A 24 -9.69 23.06 -43.09
N GLY A 25 -9.01 24.20 -43.20
CA GLY A 25 -9.37 25.41 -42.45
C GLY A 25 -10.78 25.91 -42.74
N ASP A 26 -11.13 26.03 -44.03
CA ASP A 26 -12.46 26.45 -44.47
C ASP A 26 -13.60 25.46 -44.07
N ILE A 27 -13.27 24.19 -43.84
CA ILE A 27 -14.21 23.15 -43.41
C ILE A 27 -14.38 23.12 -41.88
N VAL A 28 -13.34 23.43 -41.11
CA VAL A 28 -13.35 23.34 -39.63
C VAL A 28 -13.79 24.64 -38.96
N ALA A 29 -13.49 25.81 -39.55
CA ALA A 29 -13.87 27.10 -38.97
C ALA A 29 -15.39 27.23 -38.64
N PRO A 30 -16.34 26.76 -39.46
CA PRO A 30 -17.77 26.86 -39.16
C PRO A 30 -18.28 25.97 -38.01
N ILE A 31 -17.43 25.14 -37.40
CA ILE A 31 -17.82 24.15 -36.38
C ILE A 31 -17.54 24.67 -34.95
N ILE A 32 -16.79 25.76 -34.80
CA ILE A 32 -16.27 26.24 -33.50
C ILE A 32 -17.05 27.46 -32.96
N ASP A 33 -17.76 28.21 -33.81
CA ASP A 33 -18.44 29.46 -33.44
C ASP A 33 -19.82 29.27 -32.72
N ASP A 34 -20.30 28.03 -32.55
CA ASP A 34 -21.65 27.72 -32.01
C ASP A 34 -21.68 27.35 -30.50
N GLU A 35 -20.55 27.33 -29.76
CA GLU A 35 -20.50 26.86 -28.35
C GLU A 35 -20.56 27.94 -27.25
N GLU A 36 -20.46 29.24 -27.54
CA GLU A 36 -20.30 30.28 -26.49
C GLU A 36 -21.58 30.69 -25.71
N ASP A 37 -22.78 30.28 -26.12
CA ASP A 37 -24.06 30.87 -25.65
C ASP A 37 -24.88 29.98 -24.67
N PHE A 38 -24.21 29.10 -23.89
CA PHE A 38 -24.87 28.13 -22.98
C PHE A 38 -24.48 28.18 -21.48
N GLU A 39 -24.14 29.35 -20.94
CA GLU A 39 -24.11 29.56 -19.47
C GLU A 39 -25.54 29.64 -18.90
N GLY A 40 -26.06 28.53 -18.38
CA GLY A 40 -27.39 28.45 -17.74
C GLY A 40 -27.44 27.52 -16.52
N ASP A 41 -28.03 28.01 -15.43
CA ASP A 41 -28.05 27.38 -14.09
C ASP A 41 -28.33 25.86 -14.04
N TYR A 42 -27.35 25.09 -13.55
CA TYR A 42 -27.49 23.65 -13.23
C TYR A 42 -27.25 23.31 -11.74
N SER A 43 -27.22 24.30 -10.85
CA SER A 43 -26.87 24.10 -9.43
C SER A 43 -28.05 23.68 -8.51
N GLU A 44 -29.31 23.69 -8.98
CA GLU A 44 -30.49 23.67 -8.09
C GLU A 44 -31.43 22.44 -8.23
N MET A 45 -31.11 21.41 -9.03
CA MET A 45 -32.01 20.24 -9.23
C MET A 45 -31.49 18.86 -8.75
N ALA A 46 -30.28 18.77 -8.21
CA ALA A 46 -29.66 17.48 -7.85
C ALA A 46 -30.10 16.87 -6.50
N ASN A 47 -31.22 17.27 -5.90
CA ASN A 47 -31.58 16.84 -4.54
C ASN A 47 -33.08 16.55 -4.26
N THR A 48 -33.87 16.21 -5.29
CA THR A 48 -35.22 15.63 -5.11
C THR A 48 -35.58 14.64 -6.22
N MET A 49 -35.36 13.34 -6.02
CA MET A 49 -36.27 12.24 -6.40
C MET A 49 -35.70 10.86 -5.98
N PHE A 50 -35.98 10.47 -4.73
CA PHE A 50 -36.23 9.05 -4.46
C PHE A 50 -37.66 8.75 -4.91
N GLY A 51 -37.86 7.74 -5.76
CA GLY A 51 -39.17 7.36 -6.28
C GLY A 51 -39.15 5.95 -6.87
N ASP A 52 -40.02 5.07 -6.37
CA ASP A 52 -39.98 3.63 -6.60
C ASP A 52 -40.09 3.20 -8.08
N GLY A 53 -39.12 2.37 -8.49
CA GLY A 53 -39.37 1.05 -9.07
C GLY A 53 -40.21 0.89 -10.34
N MET A 54 -39.57 0.34 -11.38
CA MET A 54 -40.11 -0.74 -12.21
C MET A 54 -38.95 -1.69 -12.58
N GLY A 55 -39.25 -2.97 -12.85
CA GLY A 55 -38.23 -3.94 -13.25
C GLY A 55 -38.04 -3.97 -14.76
N GLU A 56 -36.80 -3.98 -15.23
CA GLU A 56 -36.47 -4.20 -16.64
C GLU A 56 -36.42 -5.68 -16.99
N GLN A 57 -36.89 -6.00 -18.20
CA GLN A 57 -36.94 -7.36 -18.73
C GLN A 57 -35.74 -7.55 -19.67
N HIS A 58 -35.10 -8.72 -19.63
CA HIS A 58 -34.11 -9.08 -20.66
C HIS A 58 -34.82 -9.34 -21.99
N GLU A 59 -34.73 -8.39 -22.93
CA GLU A 59 -35.00 -8.64 -24.35
C GLU A 59 -33.68 -8.78 -25.12
N GLU A 60 -33.49 -9.94 -25.76
CA GLU A 60 -32.32 -10.24 -26.61
C GLU A 60 -32.51 -9.66 -28.02
N GLU A 61 -32.14 -8.39 -28.25
CA GLU A 61 -32.29 -7.80 -29.59
C GLU A 61 -31.13 -8.20 -30.53
N GLN A 62 -31.34 -9.29 -31.28
CA GLN A 62 -30.42 -9.78 -32.30
C GLN A 62 -30.44 -8.90 -33.57
N LEU A 63 -29.66 -7.82 -33.58
CA LEU A 63 -29.49 -6.98 -34.77
C LEU A 63 -28.65 -7.67 -35.86
N GLN A 64 -29.34 -8.16 -36.90
CA GLN A 64 -28.72 -8.60 -38.14
C GLN A 64 -28.17 -7.39 -38.93
N PRO A 65 -26.99 -7.47 -39.56
CA PRO A 65 -26.50 -6.42 -40.47
C PRO A 65 -27.09 -6.58 -41.88
N PRO A 66 -27.82 -5.57 -42.42
CA PRO A 66 -28.37 -5.63 -43.77
C PRO A 66 -27.66 -4.64 -44.70
N PHE A 67 -26.54 -5.03 -45.32
CA PHE A 67 -26.10 -4.42 -46.57
C PHE A 67 -25.35 -5.43 -47.43
N GLN A 68 -25.86 -5.66 -48.65
CA GLN A 68 -25.15 -6.42 -49.69
C GLN A 68 -24.36 -5.43 -50.55
N GLU A 69 -23.03 -5.53 -50.53
CA GLU A 69 -22.21 -4.86 -51.54
C GLU A 69 -22.50 -5.49 -52.92
N GLN A 70 -23.09 -4.69 -53.81
CA GLN A 70 -23.32 -5.10 -55.18
C GLN A 70 -22.00 -5.02 -55.94
N GLN A 71 -21.50 -6.18 -56.39
CA GLN A 71 -20.37 -6.21 -57.33
C GLN A 71 -20.78 -5.51 -58.64
N PRO A 72 -20.09 -4.44 -59.08
CA PRO A 72 -20.25 -3.95 -60.45
C PRO A 72 -19.71 -5.02 -61.40
N GLN A 73 -20.54 -5.43 -62.36
CA GLN A 73 -20.16 -6.44 -63.35
C GLN A 73 -19.14 -5.87 -64.33
N GLN A 74 -18.19 -6.70 -64.77
CA GLN A 74 -17.26 -6.34 -65.84
C GLN A 74 -17.98 -6.44 -67.20
N GLU A 75 -18.58 -5.34 -67.66
CA GLU A 75 -19.06 -5.23 -69.04
C GLU A 75 -17.89 -4.97 -69.99
N GLU A 76 -17.37 -6.05 -70.59
CA GLU A 76 -16.29 -6.04 -71.58
C GLU A 76 -16.81 -5.66 -72.99
N GLU A 77 -17.40 -4.46 -73.13
CA GLU A 77 -17.80 -3.93 -74.45
C GLU A 77 -16.61 -3.31 -75.19
N ALA A 78 -16.12 -4.00 -76.22
CA ALA A 78 -15.02 -3.54 -77.08
C ALA A 78 -15.53 -2.83 -78.36
N PRO A 79 -15.39 -1.50 -78.51
CA PRO A 79 -15.68 -0.81 -79.76
C PRO A 79 -14.54 -1.01 -80.77
N GLN A 80 -14.84 -1.66 -81.91
CA GLN A 80 -13.90 -1.80 -83.03
C GLN A 80 -13.66 -0.43 -83.70
N GLN A 81 -12.56 0.25 -83.37
CA GLN A 81 -12.12 1.43 -84.11
C GLN A 81 -11.21 1.06 -85.28
N GLN A 82 -11.43 1.76 -86.41
CA GLN A 82 -10.84 1.42 -87.71
C GLN A 82 -9.41 1.93 -87.85
N GLN A 83 -8.56 1.13 -88.49
CA GLN A 83 -7.20 1.52 -88.82
C GLN A 83 -7.19 2.65 -89.87
N GLN A 84 -6.81 3.86 -89.45
CA GLN A 84 -6.24 4.86 -90.35
C GLN A 84 -4.83 5.20 -89.83
N GLN A 85 -3.82 5.04 -90.69
CA GLN A 85 -2.42 5.26 -90.32
C GLN A 85 -2.07 6.75 -90.44
N PRO A 86 -1.69 7.45 -89.36
CA PRO A 86 -1.02 8.73 -89.48
C PRO A 86 0.42 8.53 -89.98
N ILE A 87 0.85 9.40 -90.90
CA ILE A 87 2.22 9.38 -91.45
C ILE A 87 3.21 9.79 -90.35
N PRO A 88 4.33 9.08 -90.14
CA PRO A 88 5.26 9.38 -89.06
C PRO A 88 5.97 10.73 -89.28
N SER A 89 5.68 11.69 -88.39
CA SER A 89 6.46 12.91 -88.20
C SER A 89 7.21 12.81 -86.86
N PRO A 90 8.54 12.90 -86.83
CA PRO A 90 9.33 12.51 -85.65
C PRO A 90 9.01 13.31 -84.38
N ALA A 91 8.68 14.61 -84.52
CA ALA A 91 8.39 15.50 -83.40
C ALA A 91 7.19 15.10 -82.50
N ARG A 92 6.29 14.22 -82.96
CA ARG A 92 5.20 13.70 -82.10
C ARG A 92 5.64 12.55 -81.20
N HIS A 93 6.70 11.82 -81.52
CA HIS A 93 7.16 10.71 -80.67
C HIS A 93 7.78 11.23 -79.38
N GLU A 94 8.69 12.21 -79.47
CA GLU A 94 9.36 12.83 -78.32
C GLU A 94 8.34 13.41 -77.30
N ARG A 95 7.29 14.10 -77.78
CA ARG A 95 6.23 14.65 -76.92
C ARG A 95 5.36 13.54 -76.29
N SER A 96 5.16 12.40 -76.98
CA SER A 96 4.46 11.23 -76.41
C SER A 96 5.30 10.43 -75.41
N GLU A 97 6.61 10.31 -75.64
CA GLU A 97 7.55 9.68 -74.71
C GLU A 97 7.74 10.53 -73.45
N SER A 98 7.78 11.86 -73.59
CA SER A 98 7.78 12.80 -72.46
C SER A 98 6.53 12.64 -71.58
N LEU A 99 5.34 12.57 -72.17
CA LEU A 99 4.09 12.36 -71.42
C LEU A 99 4.02 10.97 -70.77
N GLN A 100 4.55 9.93 -71.41
CA GLN A 100 4.66 8.59 -70.78
C GLN A 100 5.69 8.56 -69.64
N LEU A 101 6.74 9.37 -69.71
CA LEU A 101 7.70 9.54 -68.61
C LEU A 101 7.06 10.29 -67.43
N GLU A 102 6.32 11.36 -67.70
CA GLU A 102 5.61 12.15 -66.69
C GLU A 102 4.51 11.35 -65.99
N ILE A 103 3.72 10.57 -66.74
CA ILE A 103 2.73 9.64 -66.17
C ILE A 103 3.41 8.63 -65.23
N ARG A 104 4.53 8.00 -65.64
CA ARG A 104 5.27 7.09 -64.76
C ARG A 104 5.82 7.79 -63.51
N GLN A 105 6.32 9.01 -63.63
CA GLN A 105 6.79 9.77 -62.46
C GLN A 105 5.64 10.08 -61.48
N LEU A 106 4.43 10.32 -61.98
CA LEU A 106 3.24 10.49 -61.16
C LEU A 106 2.74 9.16 -60.55
N GLU A 107 2.82 8.04 -61.29
CA GLU A 107 2.53 6.70 -60.78
C GLU A 107 3.51 6.28 -59.67
N ASP A 108 4.81 6.51 -59.86
CA ASP A 108 5.86 6.25 -58.86
C ASP A 108 5.67 7.12 -57.61
N GLN A 109 5.42 8.43 -57.77
CA GLN A 109 5.12 9.34 -56.65
C GLN A 109 3.84 8.95 -55.89
N LEU A 110 2.79 8.54 -56.61
CA LEU A 110 1.56 8.05 -56.00
C LEU A 110 1.80 6.74 -55.23
N HIS A 111 2.64 5.84 -55.76
CA HIS A 111 2.99 4.60 -55.09
C HIS A 111 3.85 4.85 -53.85
N GLU A 112 4.82 5.78 -53.91
CA GLU A 112 5.66 6.18 -52.77
C GLU A 112 4.81 6.80 -51.66
N SER A 113 3.96 7.78 -51.97
CA SER A 113 3.03 8.39 -51.00
C SER A 113 2.04 7.38 -50.39
N ASN A 114 1.55 6.41 -51.17
CA ASN A 114 0.70 5.33 -50.68
C ASN A 114 1.47 4.35 -49.76
N ASN A 115 2.77 4.13 -50.01
CA ASN A 115 3.64 3.35 -49.12
C ASN A 115 3.95 4.10 -47.81
N GLU A 116 4.13 5.42 -47.87
CA GLU A 116 4.32 6.30 -46.70
C GLU A 116 3.06 6.36 -45.83
N TYR A 117 1.88 6.53 -46.44
CA TYR A 117 0.58 6.42 -45.73
C TYR A 117 0.43 5.07 -45.03
N LYS A 118 0.81 3.97 -45.71
CA LYS A 118 0.86 2.62 -45.10
C LYS A 118 1.95 2.47 -44.03
N HIS A 119 2.96 3.34 -43.96
CA HIS A 119 3.91 3.37 -42.84
C HIS A 119 3.24 4.02 -41.62
N ILE A 120 2.70 5.23 -41.81
CA ILE A 120 2.02 6.03 -40.79
C ILE A 120 0.86 5.22 -40.16
N MET A 121 0.03 4.56 -40.97
CA MET A 121 -1.05 3.71 -40.46
C MET A 121 -0.55 2.57 -39.54
N ARG A 122 0.57 1.91 -39.88
CA ARG A 122 1.16 0.86 -39.04
C ARG A 122 1.81 1.40 -37.77
N GLU A 123 2.27 2.65 -37.77
CA GLU A 123 2.79 3.31 -36.56
C GLU A 123 1.65 3.75 -35.65
N ASN A 124 0.55 4.23 -36.22
CA ASN A 124 -0.70 4.49 -35.49
C ASN A 124 -1.27 3.19 -34.88
N GLU A 125 -1.29 2.08 -35.62
CA GLU A 125 -1.68 0.76 -35.07
C GLU A 125 -0.81 0.37 -33.87
N LYS A 126 0.53 0.49 -33.97
CA LYS A 126 1.45 0.22 -32.84
C LYS A 126 1.18 1.16 -31.65
N TYR A 127 0.93 2.44 -31.89
CA TYR A 127 0.67 3.42 -30.84
C TYR A 127 -0.66 3.12 -30.12
N VAL A 128 -1.72 2.80 -30.86
CA VAL A 128 -3.01 2.34 -30.30
C VAL A 128 -2.85 1.02 -29.54
N SER A 129 -2.07 0.06 -30.05
CA SER A 129 -1.75 -1.17 -29.31
C SER A 129 -0.99 -0.89 -28.00
N SER A 130 -0.03 0.04 -28.02
CA SER A 130 0.71 0.46 -26.83
C SER A 130 -0.21 1.10 -25.78
N LEU A 131 -1.05 2.06 -26.17
CA LEU A 131 -2.04 2.68 -25.28
C LEU A 131 -3.07 1.67 -24.76
N THR A 132 -3.41 0.65 -25.54
CA THR A 132 -4.33 -0.42 -25.12
C THR A 132 -3.68 -1.31 -24.05
N ALA A 133 -2.41 -1.68 -24.23
CA ALA A 133 -1.64 -2.44 -23.23
C ALA A 133 -1.40 -1.63 -21.94
N GLU A 134 -1.11 -0.33 -22.06
CA GLU A 134 -0.96 0.59 -20.94
C GLU A 134 -2.28 0.73 -20.15
N ASN A 135 -3.42 0.91 -20.83
CA ASN A 135 -4.74 0.91 -20.21
C ASN A 135 -5.07 -0.43 -19.51
N ALA A 136 -4.65 -1.57 -20.08
CA ALA A 136 -4.83 -2.87 -19.43
C ALA A 136 -3.98 -2.98 -18.14
N SER A 137 -2.73 -2.51 -18.17
CA SER A 137 -1.84 -2.46 -17.00
C SER A 137 -2.39 -1.54 -15.90
N LEU A 138 -2.87 -0.35 -16.27
CA LEU A 138 -3.51 0.59 -15.34
C LEU A 138 -4.79 0.01 -14.71
N LYS A 139 -5.60 -0.74 -15.48
CA LYS A 139 -6.78 -1.45 -14.95
C LYS A 139 -6.42 -2.57 -13.98
N SER A 140 -5.35 -3.32 -14.24
CA SER A 140 -4.83 -4.30 -13.27
C SER A 140 -4.43 -3.61 -11.97
N ARG A 141 -3.60 -2.56 -12.07
CA ARG A 141 -3.13 -1.79 -10.91
C ARG A 141 -4.26 -1.11 -10.13
N LEU A 142 -5.35 -0.74 -10.79
CA LEU A 142 -6.56 -0.26 -10.12
C LEU A 142 -7.23 -1.37 -9.28
N ALA A 143 -7.39 -2.58 -9.85
CA ALA A 143 -7.97 -3.72 -9.13
C ALA A 143 -7.07 -4.16 -7.94
N ASP A 144 -5.74 -4.09 -8.09
CA ASP A 144 -4.79 -4.33 -7.01
C ASP A 144 -4.99 -3.34 -5.85
N LEU A 145 -5.15 -2.04 -6.17
CA LEU A 145 -5.43 -0.97 -5.19
C LEU A 145 -6.83 -1.08 -4.57
N GLU A 146 -7.84 -1.55 -5.31
CA GLU A 146 -9.18 -1.82 -4.77
C GLU A 146 -9.16 -3.00 -3.78
N SER A 147 -8.33 -4.02 -4.05
CA SER A 147 -8.06 -5.15 -3.17
C SER A 147 -7.31 -4.72 -1.89
N GLU A 148 -6.26 -3.91 -2.03
CA GLU A 148 -5.55 -3.32 -0.89
C GLU A 148 -6.47 -2.41 -0.05
N GLY A 149 -7.31 -1.61 -0.71
CA GLY A 149 -8.35 -0.79 -0.07
C GLY A 149 -9.47 -1.60 0.58
N ALA A 150 -9.73 -2.84 0.17
CA ALA A 150 -10.60 -3.78 0.88
C ALA A 150 -9.89 -4.38 2.10
N SER A 151 -8.61 -4.75 1.98
CA SER A 151 -7.77 -5.22 3.09
C SER A 151 -7.66 -4.18 4.21
N MET A 152 -7.40 -2.90 3.88
CA MET A 152 -7.40 -1.81 4.86
C MET A 152 -8.75 -1.65 5.57
N ARG A 153 -9.88 -1.81 4.88
CA ARG A 153 -11.21 -1.76 5.51
C ARG A 153 -11.44 -2.92 6.48
N ALA A 154 -11.01 -4.12 6.13
CA ALA A 154 -11.07 -5.28 7.04
C ALA A 154 -10.16 -5.09 8.27
N LEU A 155 -8.95 -4.55 8.10
CA LEU A 155 -8.06 -4.20 9.21
C LEU A 155 -8.67 -3.11 10.11
N GLN A 156 -9.32 -2.08 9.53
CA GLN A 156 -10.01 -1.04 10.29
C GLN A 156 -11.21 -1.60 11.07
N GLU A 157 -11.97 -2.53 10.49
CA GLU A 157 -13.09 -3.20 11.17
C GLU A 157 -12.60 -4.09 12.32
N ASN A 158 -11.53 -4.87 12.11
CA ASN A 158 -10.87 -5.63 13.18
C ASN A 158 -10.35 -4.72 14.30
N ASN A 159 -9.82 -3.53 13.97
CA ASN A 159 -9.34 -2.58 14.96
C ASN A 159 -10.49 -1.98 15.79
N MET A 160 -11.65 -1.68 15.18
CA MET A 160 -12.86 -1.28 15.91
C MET A 160 -13.40 -2.40 16.82
N GLN A 161 -13.32 -3.67 16.39
CA GLN A 161 -13.66 -4.82 17.23
C GLN A 161 -12.71 -4.99 18.41
N LEU A 162 -11.41 -4.73 18.21
CA LEU A 162 -10.40 -4.71 19.28
C LEU A 162 -10.67 -3.57 20.27
N GLU A 163 -10.95 -2.35 19.81
CA GLU A 163 -11.32 -1.21 20.68
C GLU A 163 -12.58 -1.51 21.50
N SER A 164 -13.65 -2.02 20.88
CA SER A 164 -14.87 -2.48 21.58
C SER A 164 -14.59 -3.59 22.61
N SER A 165 -13.65 -4.50 22.32
CA SER A 165 -13.24 -5.55 23.27
C SER A 165 -12.45 -4.96 24.45
N LEU A 166 -11.62 -3.95 24.19
CA LEU A 166 -10.85 -3.23 25.19
C LEU A 166 -11.76 -2.42 26.13
N GLU A 167 -12.82 -1.79 25.61
CA GLU A 167 -13.88 -1.16 26.43
C GLU A 167 -14.61 -2.18 27.31
N GLN A 168 -14.97 -3.35 26.79
CA GLN A 168 -15.59 -4.42 27.59
C GLN A 168 -14.67 -4.90 28.72
N ILE A 169 -13.37 -5.10 28.44
CA ILE A 169 -12.37 -5.47 29.45
C ILE A 169 -12.23 -4.36 30.51
N GLN A 170 -12.26 -3.08 30.14
CA GLN A 170 -12.25 -1.97 31.08
C GLN A 170 -13.53 -1.93 31.95
N SER A 171 -14.69 -2.21 31.36
CA SER A 171 -15.97 -2.32 32.09
C SER A 171 -15.94 -3.45 33.13
N ILE A 172 -15.48 -4.65 32.73
CA ILE A 172 -15.30 -5.80 33.64
C ILE A 172 -14.30 -5.46 34.76
N LYS A 173 -13.20 -4.77 34.44
CA LYS A 173 -12.21 -4.31 35.43
C LYS A 173 -12.80 -3.31 36.44
N GLN A 174 -13.70 -2.42 36.01
CA GLN A 174 -14.41 -1.50 36.91
C GLN A 174 -15.43 -2.25 37.79
N ALA A 175 -16.17 -3.21 37.25
CA ALA A 175 -17.10 -4.06 38.00
C ALA A 175 -16.36 -4.83 39.11
N LEU A 176 -15.30 -5.57 38.77
CA LEU A 176 -14.46 -6.30 39.73
C LEU A 176 -13.84 -5.39 40.79
N ALA A 177 -13.42 -4.17 40.42
CA ALA A 177 -12.92 -3.19 41.38
C ALA A 177 -14.01 -2.74 42.38
N SER A 178 -15.27 -2.62 41.94
CA SER A 178 -16.40 -2.29 42.81
C SER A 178 -16.77 -3.43 43.76
N GLU A 179 -16.76 -4.68 43.29
CA GLU A 179 -16.98 -5.87 44.12
C GLU A 179 -15.86 -6.02 45.17
N LEU A 180 -14.61 -5.80 44.79
CA LEU A 180 -13.47 -5.88 45.71
C LEU A 180 -13.50 -4.77 46.79
N VAL A 181 -14.09 -3.61 46.50
CA VAL A 181 -14.41 -2.59 47.51
C VAL A 181 -15.54 -3.05 48.44
N GLY A 182 -16.58 -3.69 47.91
CA GLY A 182 -17.68 -4.29 48.69
C GLY A 182 -17.17 -5.35 49.68
N VAL A 183 -16.44 -6.36 49.19
CA VAL A 183 -15.82 -7.40 50.02
C VAL A 183 -14.89 -6.80 51.08
N LYS A 184 -14.16 -5.73 50.75
CA LYS A 184 -13.31 -5.02 51.73
C LYS A 184 -14.12 -4.30 52.82
N THR A 185 -15.32 -3.80 52.51
CA THR A 185 -16.21 -3.21 53.53
C THR A 185 -16.79 -4.29 54.44
N GLU A 186 -17.27 -5.41 53.89
CA GLU A 186 -17.74 -6.55 54.68
C GLU A 186 -16.66 -7.11 55.62
N LEU A 187 -15.41 -7.21 55.15
CA LEU A 187 -14.26 -7.62 55.98
C LEU A 187 -13.99 -6.67 57.16
N GLU A 188 -14.19 -5.37 56.96
CA GLU A 188 -13.99 -4.37 58.01
C GLU A 188 -15.18 -4.32 58.98
N GLU A 189 -16.41 -4.58 58.53
CA GLU A 189 -17.56 -4.80 59.40
C GLU A 189 -17.39 -6.07 60.26
N MET A 190 -16.89 -7.16 59.67
CA MET A 190 -16.53 -8.37 60.43
C MET A 190 -15.44 -8.12 61.47
N ARG A 191 -14.41 -7.31 61.14
CA ARG A 191 -13.39 -6.86 62.11
C ARG A 191 -14.01 -6.07 63.27
N GLN A 192 -14.90 -5.12 62.98
CA GLN A 192 -15.60 -4.35 64.01
C GLN A 192 -16.53 -5.24 64.86
N SER A 193 -17.16 -6.25 64.27
CA SER A 193 -17.95 -7.25 64.99
C SER A 193 -17.08 -8.08 65.95
N ASN A 194 -15.95 -8.59 65.47
CA ASN A 194 -14.98 -9.33 66.28
C ASN A 194 -14.35 -8.47 67.38
N ALA A 195 -14.11 -7.18 67.14
CA ALA A 195 -13.65 -6.25 68.17
C ALA A 195 -14.68 -6.05 69.29
N LYS A 196 -15.98 -5.94 68.95
CA LYS A 196 -17.08 -5.88 69.93
C LYS A 196 -17.23 -7.19 70.70
N LEU A 197 -17.06 -8.35 70.04
CA LEU A 197 -17.01 -9.64 70.72
C LEU A 197 -15.81 -9.75 71.67
N GLY A 198 -14.63 -9.24 71.27
CA GLY A 198 -13.45 -9.15 72.13
C GLY A 198 -13.69 -8.30 73.38
N GLN A 199 -14.30 -7.12 73.23
CA GLN A 199 -14.74 -6.31 74.38
C GLN A 199 -15.73 -7.08 75.26
N ARG A 200 -16.71 -7.77 74.66
CA ARG A 200 -17.74 -8.52 75.40
C ARG A 200 -17.15 -9.70 76.18
N VAL A 201 -16.11 -10.35 75.67
CA VAL A 201 -15.36 -11.40 76.38
C VAL A 201 -14.52 -10.80 77.52
N GLY A 202 -14.01 -9.57 77.36
CA GLY A 202 -13.40 -8.79 78.45
C GLY A 202 -14.39 -8.47 79.56
N GLU A 203 -15.55 -7.88 79.22
CA GLU A 203 -16.64 -7.60 80.18
C GLU A 203 -17.05 -8.85 80.98
N LEU A 204 -17.22 -9.99 80.30
CA LEU A 204 -17.54 -11.27 80.94
C LEU A 204 -16.39 -11.85 81.78
N GLY A 205 -15.14 -11.51 81.47
CA GLY A 205 -13.97 -11.85 82.28
C GLY A 205 -13.92 -11.05 83.59
N ASP A 206 -14.17 -9.74 83.51
CA ASP A 206 -14.26 -8.86 84.67
C ASP A 206 -15.44 -9.25 85.58
N GLU A 207 -16.62 -9.55 85.00
CA GLU A 207 -17.78 -10.09 85.73
C GLU A 207 -17.46 -11.43 86.43
N LEU A 208 -16.66 -12.30 85.80
CA LEU A 208 -16.25 -13.59 86.37
C LEU A 208 -15.24 -13.41 87.53
N GLU A 209 -14.27 -12.49 87.40
CA GLU A 209 -13.32 -12.20 88.47
C GLU A 209 -14.03 -11.55 89.69
N GLU A 210 -15.00 -10.65 89.48
CA GLU A 210 -15.81 -10.12 90.57
C GLU A 210 -16.66 -11.21 91.25
N ALA A 211 -17.27 -12.13 90.48
CA ALA A 211 -18.00 -13.27 91.03
C ALA A 211 -17.09 -14.24 91.82
N GLU A 212 -15.85 -14.50 91.36
CA GLU A 212 -14.86 -15.24 92.13
C GLU A 212 -14.43 -14.50 93.40
N ALA A 213 -14.23 -13.18 93.33
CA ALA A 213 -13.90 -12.37 94.49
C ALA A 213 -15.03 -12.37 95.53
N GLU A 214 -16.31 -12.35 95.11
CA GLU A 214 -17.44 -12.47 96.01
C GLU A 214 -17.55 -13.89 96.61
N LYS A 215 -17.37 -14.95 95.81
CA LYS A 215 -17.27 -16.33 96.32
C LYS A 215 -16.20 -16.46 97.40
N ARG A 216 -15.00 -15.93 97.17
CA ARG A 216 -13.89 -15.93 98.15
C ARG A 216 -14.26 -15.16 99.42
N ARG A 217 -15.03 -14.05 99.32
CA ARG A 217 -15.59 -13.34 100.49
C ARG A 217 -16.59 -14.21 101.27
N MET A 218 -17.43 -14.99 100.60
CA MET A 218 -18.37 -15.92 101.27
C MET A 218 -17.65 -17.09 101.97
N GLU A 219 -16.62 -17.66 101.35
CA GLU A 219 -15.83 -18.75 101.95
C GLU A 219 -15.12 -18.31 103.23
N VAL A 220 -14.59 -17.07 103.27
CA VAL A 220 -14.03 -16.46 104.49
C VAL A 220 -15.05 -16.31 105.62
N ILE A 221 -16.34 -16.11 105.31
CA ILE A 221 -17.41 -16.03 106.32
C ILE A 221 -17.73 -17.42 106.91
N ILE A 222 -17.61 -18.49 106.11
CA ILE A 222 -18.01 -19.86 106.51
C ILE A 222 -16.98 -20.51 107.45
N VAL A 223 -15.69 -20.18 107.34
CA VAL A 223 -14.63 -20.76 108.19
C VAL A 223 -14.61 -20.15 109.62
N GLY A 224 -15.36 -19.09 109.88
CA GLY A 224 -15.32 -18.28 111.11
C GLY A 224 -15.92 -18.88 112.40
N SER A 225 -16.04 -20.21 112.56
CA SER A 225 -16.75 -20.79 113.73
C SER A 225 -16.25 -22.16 114.26
N SER A 226 -15.02 -22.24 114.77
CA SER A 226 -14.70 -23.11 115.93
C SER A 226 -13.42 -22.65 116.65
N ASN A 227 -13.39 -22.74 117.99
CA ASN A 227 -12.32 -22.14 118.80
C ASN A 227 -12.12 -22.84 120.17
N THR A 228 -10.97 -23.50 120.38
CA THR A 228 -10.48 -23.84 121.73
C THR A 228 -8.94 -23.98 121.86
N LYS A 229 -8.34 -23.09 122.66
CA LYS A 229 -7.33 -23.36 123.73
C LYS A 229 -5.92 -23.90 123.36
N THR A 230 -4.99 -22.95 123.16
CA THR A 230 -3.72 -22.67 123.92
C THR A 230 -3.29 -23.64 125.06
N PRO A 231 -1.98 -23.79 125.46
CA PRO A 231 -0.98 -22.68 125.51
C PRO A 231 0.57 -22.94 125.41
N ALA A 232 1.33 -21.84 125.21
CA ALA A 232 2.60 -21.42 125.87
C ALA A 232 4.04 -21.85 125.44
N LYS A 233 4.84 -20.82 125.04
CA LYS A 233 6.31 -20.59 125.26
C LYS A 233 7.32 -21.51 124.50
N MET A 234 8.55 -21.12 124.14
CA MET A 234 9.41 -19.90 124.29
C MET A 234 9.83 -19.37 122.88
N LYS A 235 10.23 -18.13 122.57
CA LYS A 235 11.17 -17.11 123.12
C LYS A 235 12.68 -17.37 122.83
N GLY A 236 13.26 -16.60 121.89
CA GLY A 236 14.70 -16.52 121.55
C GLY A 236 14.92 -16.02 120.10
N THR A 237 15.04 -14.72 119.76
CA THR A 237 16.11 -13.69 119.98
C THR A 237 17.18 -13.61 118.86
N ALA A 238 17.12 -12.51 118.09
CA ALA A 238 18.17 -11.90 117.23
C ALA A 238 18.79 -12.73 116.07
N GLY A 239 19.20 -12.13 114.94
CA GLY A 239 19.03 -10.74 114.47
C GLY A 239 20.24 -10.17 113.72
N GLU A 240 19.98 -9.30 112.74
CA GLU A 240 20.94 -8.36 112.09
C GLU A 240 22.05 -8.96 111.19
N SER A 241 22.53 -8.32 110.10
CA SER A 241 22.15 -7.07 109.40
C SER A 241 22.88 -6.97 108.02
N ILE A 242 22.85 -5.78 107.36
CA ILE A 242 23.77 -5.28 106.31
C ILE A 242 23.44 -5.69 104.85
N ASN A 243 23.32 -4.80 103.84
CA ASN A 243 23.16 -3.32 103.79
C ASN A 243 22.75 -2.84 102.37
N LEU A 244 22.19 -1.61 102.27
CA LEU A 244 22.45 -0.46 101.33
C LEU A 244 22.96 -0.73 99.89
N LEU A 245 22.68 0.05 98.82
CA LEU A 245 22.15 1.42 98.55
C LEU A 245 21.60 1.39 97.06
N SER A 246 20.97 2.37 96.38
CA SER A 246 20.87 3.84 96.46
C SER A 246 19.62 4.41 95.74
N THR A 247 19.51 5.75 95.69
CA THR A 247 18.56 6.61 94.93
C THR A 247 19.35 7.68 94.15
N PRO A 248 18.78 8.70 93.44
CA PRO A 248 17.37 9.00 93.05
C PRO A 248 17.23 8.93 91.49
N THR A 249 16.41 9.63 90.69
CA THR A 249 15.48 10.81 90.76
C THR A 249 14.56 10.75 89.51
N GLY A 250 13.34 11.29 89.41
CA GLY A 250 12.47 12.03 90.34
C GLY A 250 11.17 12.51 89.64
N GLU A 251 10.45 13.46 90.26
CA GLU A 251 9.13 13.99 89.86
C GLU A 251 9.08 15.54 90.02
N PRO A 252 7.96 16.26 89.73
CA PRO A 252 7.06 16.22 88.57
C PRO A 252 6.76 17.65 88.03
N THR A 253 5.90 17.80 87.01
CA THR A 253 4.85 18.87 86.99
C THR A 253 3.87 18.68 85.82
N ALA A 254 2.73 19.38 85.85
CA ALA A 254 1.68 19.29 84.84
C ALA A 254 1.18 20.67 84.37
N GLY A 255 0.72 20.72 83.12
CA GLY A 255 -0.33 21.63 82.65
C GLY A 255 0.07 22.95 81.96
N GLY A 256 -0.63 23.25 80.86
CA GLY A 256 -1.11 24.61 80.60
C GLY A 256 -0.72 25.29 79.28
N LEU A 257 -1.76 25.71 78.55
CA LEU A 257 -1.87 26.89 77.68
C LEU A 257 -0.98 27.06 76.43
N GLU A 258 -1.64 26.99 75.27
CA GLU A 258 -1.95 28.13 74.38
C GLU A 258 -0.81 29.03 73.80
N ASP A 259 -0.74 28.98 72.47
CA ASP A 259 -0.78 30.11 71.50
C ASP A 259 0.45 30.94 71.01
N PHE A 260 0.34 31.26 69.71
CA PHE A 260 0.90 32.39 68.94
C PHE A 260 2.41 32.75 68.99
N THR A 261 3.15 32.49 67.90
CA THR A 261 3.46 33.49 66.83
C THR A 261 4.32 32.94 65.66
N ASP A 262 4.39 33.71 64.56
CA ASP A 262 5.07 33.46 63.27
C ASP A 262 6.59 33.17 63.32
N GLY A 263 7.16 32.61 62.22
CA GLY A 263 8.63 32.70 62.03
C GLY A 263 9.38 31.89 60.96
N GLY A 264 8.95 31.86 59.70
CA GLY A 264 9.79 31.75 58.49
C GLY A 264 11.07 30.86 58.39
N LEU A 265 10.98 29.86 57.50
CA LEU A 265 11.98 29.48 56.45
C LEU A 265 13.34 28.80 56.81
N VAL A 266 13.43 27.54 56.36
CA VAL A 266 14.57 26.89 55.64
C VAL A 266 15.85 26.48 56.42
N GLY A 267 16.10 25.16 56.42
CA GLY A 267 17.44 24.61 56.12
C GLY A 267 18.11 23.73 57.18
N GLY A 268 17.94 22.40 57.11
CA GLY A 268 18.81 21.44 57.81
C GLY A 268 18.25 20.03 57.93
N GLY A 269 19.12 19.02 58.08
CA GLY A 269 18.75 17.69 58.58
C GLY A 269 18.91 16.47 57.66
N VAL A 270 20.08 16.26 57.05
CA VAL A 270 20.42 14.97 56.39
C VAL A 270 21.82 14.51 56.84
N GLU A 271 21.94 14.06 58.10
CA GLU A 271 23.23 13.52 58.61
C GLU A 271 23.13 12.67 59.90
N LYS A 272 21.94 12.14 60.26
CA LYS A 272 21.76 11.38 61.52
C LYS A 272 21.32 9.91 61.39
N ASP A 273 20.88 9.47 60.22
CA ASP A 273 20.35 8.11 60.06
C ASP A 273 21.41 7.08 59.66
N ALA A 274 22.60 7.53 59.23
CA ALA A 274 23.68 6.68 58.74
C ALA A 274 24.24 5.73 59.82
N ASP A 275 24.47 6.25 61.04
CA ASP A 275 25.07 5.48 62.14
C ASP A 275 24.16 4.33 62.61
N SER A 276 22.84 4.56 62.66
CA SER A 276 21.86 3.54 63.05
C SER A 276 21.79 2.37 62.06
N HIS A 277 22.00 2.62 60.78
CA HIS A 277 22.05 1.56 59.77
C HIS A 277 23.36 0.77 59.79
N MET A 278 24.50 1.44 60.05
CA MET A 278 25.80 0.77 60.20
C MET A 278 25.83 -0.23 61.35
N GLU A 279 25.30 0.14 62.52
CA GLU A 279 25.27 -0.74 63.69
C GLU A 279 24.33 -1.96 63.48
N SER A 280 23.19 -1.74 62.83
CA SER A 280 22.24 -2.81 62.47
C SER A 280 22.84 -3.84 61.49
N LEU A 281 23.57 -3.38 60.47
CA LEU A 281 24.24 -4.26 59.50
C LEU A 281 25.40 -5.05 60.13
N ALA A 282 26.11 -4.46 61.10
CA ALA A 282 27.16 -5.15 61.85
C ALA A 282 26.60 -6.31 62.69
N VAL A 283 25.42 -6.15 63.31
CA VAL A 283 24.76 -7.23 64.05
C VAL A 283 24.30 -8.35 63.12
N LEU A 284 23.68 -8.02 61.98
CA LEU A 284 23.17 -9.00 61.01
C LEU A 284 24.29 -9.89 60.42
N ASN A 285 25.43 -9.29 60.07
CA ASN A 285 26.56 -10.00 59.49
C ASN A 285 27.21 -10.99 60.49
N ASN A 286 27.28 -10.62 61.77
CA ASN A 286 27.76 -11.52 62.82
C ASN A 286 26.81 -12.70 63.10
N LEU A 287 25.49 -12.49 62.98
CA LEU A 287 24.50 -13.58 63.07
C LEU A 287 24.63 -14.57 61.91
N LEU A 288 24.61 -14.09 60.67
CA LEU A 288 24.75 -14.93 59.47
C LEU A 288 26.06 -15.73 59.46
N LYS A 289 27.15 -15.15 59.99
CA LYS A 289 28.43 -15.85 60.10
C LYS A 289 28.39 -16.99 61.13
N LYS A 290 27.79 -16.75 62.30
CA LYS A 290 27.60 -17.79 63.33
C LYS A 290 26.71 -18.93 62.84
N GLU A 291 25.64 -18.61 62.12
CA GLU A 291 24.71 -19.60 61.56
C GLU A 291 25.37 -20.49 60.50
N ASN A 292 26.19 -19.92 59.61
CA ASN A 292 27.01 -20.70 58.67
C ASN A 292 28.06 -21.59 59.36
N GLU A 293 28.66 -21.12 60.46
CA GLU A 293 29.60 -21.93 61.24
C GLU A 293 28.89 -23.10 61.96
N GLU A 294 27.66 -22.91 62.47
CA GLU A 294 26.85 -23.98 63.06
C GLU A 294 26.31 -24.98 62.01
N LEU A 295 25.90 -24.51 60.82
CA LEU A 295 25.52 -25.38 59.69
C LEU A 295 26.71 -26.21 59.16
N SER A 296 27.92 -25.63 59.11
CA SER A 296 29.14 -26.38 58.75
C SER A 296 29.47 -27.51 59.74
N VAL A 297 29.10 -27.35 61.02
CA VAL A 297 29.22 -28.40 62.04
C VAL A 297 28.14 -29.46 61.89
N LYS A 298 26.88 -29.10 61.59
CA LYS A 298 25.80 -30.06 61.33
C LYS A 298 26.04 -30.93 60.10
N ASN A 299 26.53 -30.37 58.99
CA ASN A 299 26.82 -31.16 57.79
C ASN A 299 27.93 -32.21 58.03
N LYS A 300 28.92 -31.91 58.89
CA LYS A 300 29.95 -32.87 59.33
C LYS A 300 29.44 -33.89 60.37
N GLY A 301 28.20 -33.73 60.84
CA GLY A 301 27.42 -34.78 61.51
C GLY A 301 26.80 -35.71 60.47
N LEU A 302 26.01 -35.16 59.55
CA LEU A 302 25.32 -35.93 58.50
C LEU A 302 26.29 -36.76 57.62
N GLU A 303 27.50 -36.26 57.35
CA GLU A 303 28.56 -37.04 56.67
C GLU A 303 29.02 -38.29 57.44
N ARG A 304 28.81 -38.38 58.76
CA ARG A 304 28.99 -39.64 59.53
C ARG A 304 27.74 -40.50 59.48
N ASP A 305 26.58 -39.91 59.68
CA ASP A 305 25.32 -40.66 59.81
C ASP A 305 24.98 -41.39 58.50
N ILE A 306 25.33 -40.81 57.34
CA ILE A 306 25.26 -41.43 56.01
C ILE A 306 26.22 -42.63 55.86
N VAL A 307 27.35 -42.66 56.58
CA VAL A 307 28.27 -43.82 56.60
C VAL A 307 27.67 -44.95 57.44
N GLU A 308 27.11 -44.66 58.63
CA GLU A 308 26.45 -45.67 59.46
C GLU A 308 25.21 -46.27 58.77
N LEU A 309 24.36 -45.45 58.12
CA LEU A 309 23.19 -45.93 57.39
C LEU A 309 23.53 -46.86 56.21
N ARG A 310 24.71 -46.70 55.60
CA ARG A 310 25.22 -47.62 54.56
C ARG A 310 25.63 -48.98 55.11
N GLU A 311 26.06 -49.07 56.37
CA GLU A 311 26.34 -50.36 57.01
C GLU A 311 25.05 -51.05 57.48
N VAL A 312 24.05 -50.28 57.97
CA VAL A 312 22.75 -50.82 58.41
C VAL A 312 21.95 -51.41 57.25
N SER A 313 21.92 -50.76 56.07
CA SER A 313 21.13 -51.19 54.90
C SER A 313 21.50 -52.58 54.35
N VAL A 314 22.66 -53.14 54.73
CA VAL A 314 23.11 -54.49 54.34
C VAL A 314 22.49 -55.59 55.23
N SER A 315 21.88 -55.22 56.36
CA SER A 315 21.50 -56.17 57.43
C SER A 315 20.02 -56.57 57.50
N VAL A 316 19.08 -55.73 57.05
CA VAL A 316 17.63 -55.94 57.24
C VAL A 316 16.98 -56.51 55.98
N GLY A 317 17.33 -57.76 55.66
CA GLY A 317 16.92 -58.45 54.43
C GLY A 317 16.15 -59.77 54.63
N VAL A 318 15.50 -60.01 55.77
CA VAL A 318 14.72 -61.24 56.03
C VAL A 318 13.48 -61.00 56.91
N GLY A 319 12.29 -61.31 56.34
CA GLY A 319 11.18 -61.94 57.07
C GLY A 319 10.12 -61.05 57.71
N GLY A 320 8.87 -61.12 57.21
CA GLY A 320 7.68 -60.58 57.87
C GLY A 320 6.52 -60.35 56.90
N ALA A 321 5.65 -61.34 56.70
CA ALA A 321 4.48 -61.21 55.83
C ALA A 321 3.26 -60.64 56.58
N GLY A 322 2.69 -59.55 56.07
CA GLY A 322 1.40 -58.99 56.46
C GLY A 322 0.72 -58.40 55.22
N THR A 323 -0.48 -58.86 54.88
CA THR A 323 -0.97 -58.87 53.50
C THR A 323 -1.74 -57.62 53.04
N GLU A 324 -1.87 -56.58 53.87
CA GLU A 324 -2.68 -55.40 53.54
C GLU A 324 -1.80 -54.22 53.07
N GLY A 325 -0.71 -53.90 53.79
CA GLY A 325 0.27 -52.90 53.34
C GLY A 325 1.10 -53.32 52.11
N GLY A 326 1.00 -54.59 51.68
CA GLY A 326 1.61 -55.07 50.45
C GLY A 326 0.88 -54.59 49.19
N GLU A 327 -0.46 -54.59 49.20
CA GLU A 327 -1.26 -54.22 48.02
C GLU A 327 -1.22 -52.72 47.75
N GLU A 328 -1.17 -51.86 48.79
CA GLU A 328 -0.95 -50.42 48.62
C GLU A 328 0.46 -50.11 48.10
N LEU A 329 1.50 -50.79 48.58
CA LEU A 329 2.87 -50.61 48.09
C LEU A 329 3.02 -51.10 46.65
N GLU A 330 2.40 -52.23 46.29
CA GLU A 330 2.40 -52.76 44.92
C GLU A 330 1.58 -51.86 43.98
N ALA A 331 0.46 -51.31 44.42
CA ALA A 331 -0.32 -50.31 43.67
C ALA A 331 0.47 -49.00 43.47
N ALA A 332 1.15 -48.50 44.51
CA ALA A 332 1.98 -47.30 44.42
C ALA A 332 3.20 -47.52 43.49
N LEU A 333 3.86 -48.67 43.57
CA LEU A 333 4.94 -49.04 42.64
C LEU A 333 4.42 -49.16 41.20
N LYS A 334 3.24 -49.74 40.99
CA LYS A 334 2.62 -49.87 39.67
C LYS A 334 2.23 -48.52 39.07
N ALA A 335 1.65 -47.62 39.86
CA ALA A 335 1.38 -46.24 39.43
C ALA A 335 2.68 -45.46 39.13
N ASN A 336 3.77 -45.75 39.84
CA ASN A 336 5.08 -45.14 39.60
C ASN A 336 5.74 -45.68 38.31
N GLU A 337 5.57 -46.96 37.98
CA GLU A 337 5.92 -47.53 36.67
C GLU A 337 5.07 -46.88 35.54
N GLU A 338 3.77 -46.75 35.74
CA GLU A 338 2.85 -46.16 34.75
C GLU A 338 3.17 -44.68 34.48
N LEU A 339 3.57 -43.92 35.49
CA LEU A 339 4.11 -42.56 35.36
C LEU A 339 5.44 -42.50 34.60
N LYS A 340 6.35 -43.46 34.81
CA LYS A 340 7.61 -43.55 34.03
C LYS A 340 7.33 -43.87 32.58
N GLU A 341 6.39 -44.76 32.30
CA GLU A 341 5.97 -45.11 30.93
C GLU A 341 5.37 -43.88 30.22
N GLN A 342 4.53 -43.09 30.91
CA GLN A 342 4.01 -41.82 30.39
C GLN A 342 5.10 -40.79 30.14
N LEU A 343 6.04 -40.59 31.08
CA LEU A 343 7.17 -39.68 30.91
C LEU A 343 8.11 -40.11 29.78
N ARG A 344 8.28 -41.43 29.59
CA ARG A 344 9.03 -42.00 28.47
C ARG A 344 8.35 -41.71 27.14
N ASN A 345 7.06 -41.99 27.02
CA ASN A 345 6.27 -41.71 25.82
C ASN A 345 6.26 -40.22 25.47
N LEU A 346 6.19 -39.33 26.46
CA LEU A 346 6.34 -37.88 26.28
C LEU A 346 7.73 -37.50 25.78
N ARG A 347 8.80 -38.13 26.27
CA ARG A 347 10.18 -37.88 25.82
C ARG A 347 10.41 -38.38 24.39
N GLU A 348 9.98 -39.60 24.08
CA GLU A 348 10.10 -40.18 22.73
C GLU A 348 9.28 -39.35 21.70
N ALA A 349 8.11 -38.83 22.08
CA ALA A 349 7.35 -37.88 21.26
C ALA A 349 8.06 -36.51 21.07
N HIS A 350 8.73 -36.00 22.12
CA HIS A 350 9.47 -34.74 22.04
C HIS A 350 10.77 -34.88 21.21
N GLU A 351 11.46 -36.01 21.30
CA GLU A 351 12.62 -36.32 20.45
C GLU A 351 12.19 -36.49 18.98
N GLY A 352 11.02 -37.09 18.71
CA GLY A 352 10.43 -37.14 17.38
C GLY A 352 10.10 -35.75 16.78
N LEU A 353 9.56 -34.83 17.58
CA LEU A 353 9.26 -33.45 17.15
C LEU A 353 10.54 -32.63 16.88
N VAL A 354 11.58 -32.79 17.70
CA VAL A 354 12.89 -32.14 17.46
C VAL A 354 13.56 -32.70 16.20
N GLY A 355 13.38 -34.00 15.91
CA GLY A 355 13.81 -34.60 14.66
C GLY A 355 13.07 -34.07 13.42
N ALA A 356 11.77 -33.78 13.54
CA ALA A 356 10.98 -33.19 12.45
C ALA A 356 11.42 -31.77 12.09
N GLY A 357 11.63 -30.89 13.09
CA GLY A 357 12.07 -29.52 12.85
C GLY A 357 13.41 -29.41 12.11
N ALA A 358 14.34 -30.34 12.34
CA ALA A 358 15.60 -30.41 11.59
C ALA A 358 15.41 -30.77 10.11
N ALA A 359 14.41 -31.61 9.80
CA ALA A 359 14.07 -31.97 8.42
C ALA A 359 13.43 -30.79 7.65
N ASP A 360 12.54 -30.02 8.30
CA ASP A 360 11.91 -28.86 7.65
C ASP A 360 12.89 -27.70 7.44
N ILE A 361 13.86 -27.48 8.34
CA ILE A 361 14.99 -26.55 8.10
C ILE A 361 15.80 -26.99 6.88
N SER A 362 16.17 -28.27 6.80
CA SER A 362 16.92 -28.81 5.65
C SER A 362 16.17 -28.65 4.33
N ARG A 363 14.84 -28.74 4.38
CA ARG A 363 13.93 -28.56 3.24
C ARG A 363 13.76 -27.09 2.84
N SER A 364 13.86 -26.17 3.81
CA SER A 364 13.90 -24.72 3.54
C SER A 364 15.18 -24.34 2.79
N GLU A 365 16.33 -24.87 3.22
CA GLU A 365 17.62 -24.64 2.54
C GLU A 365 17.62 -25.22 1.11
N GLU A 366 17.05 -26.42 0.91
CA GLU A 366 16.91 -27.03 -0.42
C GLU A 366 15.98 -26.22 -1.35
N LEU A 367 14.91 -25.62 -0.82
CA LEU A 367 14.01 -24.74 -1.57
C LEU A 367 14.67 -23.39 -1.92
N GLU A 368 15.47 -22.81 -1.04
CA GLU A 368 16.25 -21.61 -1.35
C GLU A 368 17.30 -21.84 -2.45
N GLU A 369 17.99 -22.99 -2.43
CA GLU A 369 18.96 -23.33 -3.47
C GLU A 369 18.28 -23.61 -4.83
N GLN A 370 17.10 -24.25 -4.82
CA GLN A 370 16.26 -24.39 -6.02
C GLN A 370 15.81 -23.03 -6.57
N LEU A 371 15.32 -22.12 -5.73
CA LEU A 371 14.94 -20.75 -6.14
C LEU A 371 16.12 -19.95 -6.71
N ARG A 372 17.31 -20.09 -6.11
CA ARG A 372 18.54 -19.45 -6.59
C ARG A 372 18.94 -19.97 -7.97
N SER A 373 18.90 -21.30 -8.17
CA SER A 373 19.17 -21.93 -9.47
C SER A 373 18.16 -21.53 -10.55
N LEU A 374 16.87 -21.46 -10.21
CA LEU A 374 15.80 -21.09 -11.14
C LEU A 374 15.93 -19.62 -11.57
N LYS A 375 16.38 -18.74 -10.66
CA LYS A 375 16.65 -17.33 -10.94
C LYS A 375 17.84 -17.13 -11.88
N GLU A 376 18.96 -17.84 -11.65
CA GLU A 376 20.12 -17.86 -12.57
C GLU A 376 19.74 -18.39 -13.97
N ALA A 377 18.90 -19.44 -14.03
CA ALA A 377 18.38 -19.95 -15.29
C ALA A 377 17.47 -18.94 -16.04
N HIS A 378 16.74 -18.10 -15.30
CA HIS A 378 15.85 -17.10 -15.89
C HIS A 378 16.62 -15.90 -16.48
N GLU A 379 17.72 -15.46 -15.85
CA GLU A 379 18.60 -14.41 -16.37
C GLU A 379 19.31 -14.83 -17.68
N GLY A 380 19.65 -16.11 -17.83
CA GLY A 380 20.29 -16.66 -19.03
C GLY A 380 19.39 -16.76 -20.28
N LEU A 381 18.09 -16.47 -20.17
CA LEU A 381 17.07 -16.79 -21.19
C LEU A 381 16.21 -15.60 -21.62
N VAL A 382 16.76 -14.38 -21.58
CA VAL A 382 16.13 -13.15 -22.10
C VAL A 382 16.61 -12.90 -23.53
N GLY A 383 15.93 -13.46 -24.55
CA GLY A 383 16.50 -13.46 -25.90
C GLY A 383 15.70 -13.94 -27.12
N THR A 384 14.36 -13.91 -27.15
CA THR A 384 13.59 -13.91 -28.43
C THR A 384 12.14 -13.50 -28.23
N GLY A 385 11.76 -12.33 -28.77
CA GLY A 385 10.46 -11.66 -28.57
C GLY A 385 9.24 -12.29 -29.27
N ALA A 386 9.03 -13.60 -29.11
CA ALA A 386 7.89 -14.34 -29.65
C ALA A 386 7.35 -15.43 -28.69
N ALA A 387 8.00 -15.65 -27.55
CA ALA A 387 7.55 -16.56 -26.51
C ALA A 387 6.82 -15.83 -25.36
N ASP A 388 6.83 -14.50 -25.35
CA ASP A 388 6.60 -13.74 -24.12
C ASP A 388 5.15 -13.76 -23.62
N THR A 389 4.14 -13.99 -24.46
CA THR A 389 2.74 -14.14 -23.99
C THR A 389 2.53 -15.47 -23.25
N ALA A 390 2.99 -16.59 -23.82
CA ALA A 390 2.99 -17.86 -23.11
C ALA A 390 3.87 -17.83 -21.84
N ARG A 391 4.90 -16.96 -21.82
CA ARG A 391 5.75 -16.73 -20.66
C ARG A 391 5.08 -15.84 -19.61
N THR A 392 4.32 -14.81 -19.98
CA THR A 392 3.51 -14.04 -19.00
C THR A 392 2.45 -14.93 -18.39
N ASP A 393 1.75 -15.74 -19.17
CA ASP A 393 0.71 -16.64 -18.67
C ASP A 393 1.31 -17.66 -17.69
N SER A 394 2.48 -18.24 -18.03
CA SER A 394 3.22 -19.14 -17.15
C SER A 394 3.74 -18.45 -15.88
N LEU A 395 4.26 -17.23 -15.97
CA LEU A 395 4.75 -16.46 -14.81
C LEU A 395 3.61 -15.97 -13.91
N THR A 396 2.44 -15.64 -14.46
CA THR A 396 1.26 -15.33 -13.65
C THR A 396 0.73 -16.56 -12.93
N ALA A 397 0.72 -17.74 -13.59
CA ALA A 397 0.34 -18.99 -12.93
C ALA A 397 1.36 -19.43 -11.86
N GLU A 398 2.65 -19.16 -12.08
CA GLU A 398 3.72 -19.43 -11.10
C GLU A 398 3.67 -18.44 -9.92
N ASN A 399 3.42 -17.14 -10.17
CA ASN A 399 3.21 -16.15 -9.12
C ASN A 399 1.95 -16.45 -8.29
N GLN A 400 0.80 -16.76 -8.91
CA GLN A 400 -0.41 -17.16 -8.20
C GLN A 400 -0.16 -18.39 -7.31
N ARG A 401 0.61 -19.36 -7.82
CA ARG A 401 1.00 -20.54 -7.04
C ARG A 401 1.94 -20.20 -5.87
N LEU A 402 2.88 -19.26 -6.05
CA LEU A 402 3.76 -18.78 -4.98
C LEU A 402 2.98 -17.96 -3.93
N GLU A 403 2.00 -17.16 -4.35
CA GLU A 403 1.09 -16.43 -3.46
C GLU A 403 0.19 -17.39 -2.67
N GLU A 404 -0.34 -18.44 -3.30
CA GLU A 404 -1.11 -19.49 -2.63
C GLU A 404 -0.22 -20.30 -1.66
N GLN A 405 1.03 -20.61 -2.01
CA GLN A 405 1.99 -21.22 -1.08
C GLN A 405 2.39 -20.29 0.08
N LEU A 406 2.52 -18.98 -0.15
CA LEU A 406 2.77 -17.99 0.91
C LEU A 406 1.54 -17.79 1.79
N ARG A 407 0.33 -17.96 1.24
CA ARG A 407 -0.93 -17.99 2.00
C ARG A 407 -1.01 -19.23 2.88
N ASP A 408 -0.80 -20.42 2.32
CA ASP A 408 -0.76 -21.69 3.05
C ASP A 408 0.27 -21.62 4.19
N LEU A 409 1.46 -21.04 3.94
CA LEU A 409 2.49 -20.83 4.97
C LEU A 409 2.05 -19.83 6.05
N ARG A 410 1.33 -18.75 5.70
CA ARG A 410 0.78 -17.81 6.69
C ARG A 410 -0.31 -18.47 7.53
N GLU A 411 -1.28 -19.14 6.92
CA GLU A 411 -2.36 -19.85 7.62
C GLU A 411 -1.78 -21.00 8.50
N ALA A 412 -0.70 -21.65 8.07
CA ALA A 412 0.03 -22.63 8.88
C ALA A 412 0.81 -21.99 10.05
N HIS A 413 1.48 -20.85 9.85
CA HIS A 413 2.17 -20.12 10.92
C HIS A 413 1.20 -19.52 11.95
N GLU A 414 0.08 -18.97 11.50
CA GLU A 414 -0.99 -18.44 12.35
C GLU A 414 -1.70 -19.58 13.11
N GLY A 415 -1.94 -20.72 12.46
CA GLY A 415 -2.38 -21.95 13.13
C GLY A 415 -1.39 -22.47 14.17
N LEU A 416 -0.08 -22.39 13.90
CA LEU A 416 0.97 -22.78 14.84
C LEU A 416 1.06 -21.81 16.02
N ALA A 417 0.98 -20.49 15.79
CA ALA A 417 0.97 -19.48 16.83
C ALA A 417 -0.24 -19.64 17.77
N ASN A 418 -1.45 -19.72 17.20
CA ASN A 418 -2.67 -20.00 17.98
C ASN A 418 -2.58 -21.35 18.74
N SER A 419 -1.97 -22.38 18.13
CA SER A 419 -1.73 -23.67 18.80
C SER A 419 -0.76 -23.54 19.98
N GLN A 420 0.29 -22.72 19.86
CA GLN A 420 1.24 -22.45 20.93
C GLN A 420 0.62 -21.60 22.04
N ASP A 421 -0.12 -20.53 21.74
CA ASP A 421 -0.78 -19.69 22.73
C ASP A 421 -1.87 -20.45 23.51
N ILE A 422 -2.67 -21.29 22.84
CA ILE A 422 -3.64 -22.18 23.51
C ILE A 422 -2.90 -23.18 24.42
N ARG A 423 -1.73 -23.69 24.01
CA ARG A 423 -0.93 -24.63 24.79
C ARG A 423 -0.25 -23.97 25.99
N ILE A 424 0.29 -22.76 25.82
CA ILE A 424 0.91 -21.97 26.90
C ILE A 424 -0.17 -21.56 27.91
N SER A 425 -1.33 -21.08 27.44
CA SER A 425 -2.48 -20.74 28.27
C SER A 425 -2.95 -21.95 29.10
N ARG A 426 -3.07 -23.12 28.48
CA ARG A 426 -3.41 -24.36 29.20
C ARG A 426 -2.35 -24.76 30.23
N ILE A 427 -1.06 -24.61 29.92
CA ILE A 427 0.04 -24.90 30.87
C ILE A 427 0.00 -23.93 32.06
N MET A 428 -0.32 -22.65 31.82
CA MET A 428 -0.52 -21.67 32.90
C MET A 428 -1.76 -22.01 33.75
N GLU A 429 -2.90 -22.29 33.14
CA GLU A 429 -4.14 -22.68 33.83
C GLU A 429 -3.95 -23.95 34.67
N GLU A 430 -3.23 -24.94 34.15
CA GLU A 430 -2.88 -26.17 34.85
C GLU A 430 -1.86 -25.92 35.98
N ALA A 431 -0.91 -25.01 35.81
CA ALA A 431 0.01 -24.59 36.88
C ALA A 431 -0.71 -23.83 38.00
N GLU A 432 -1.61 -22.90 37.67
CA GLU A 432 -2.43 -22.17 38.64
C GLU A 432 -3.39 -23.09 39.38
N ALA A 433 -4.04 -24.05 38.70
CA ALA A 433 -4.88 -25.06 39.31
C ALA A 433 -4.09 -25.94 40.30
N ASN A 434 -2.86 -26.35 39.95
CA ASN A 434 -1.99 -27.12 40.84
C ASN A 434 -1.51 -26.29 42.05
N VAL A 435 -1.16 -25.02 41.87
CA VAL A 435 -0.84 -24.10 42.99
C VAL A 435 -2.06 -23.89 43.90
N ALA A 436 -3.25 -23.77 43.33
CA ALA A 436 -4.50 -23.65 44.10
C ALA A 436 -4.85 -24.94 44.86
N LYS A 437 -4.54 -26.11 44.30
CA LYS A 437 -4.67 -27.43 44.96
C LYS A 437 -3.72 -27.56 46.15
N ALA A 438 -2.42 -27.37 45.93
CA ALA A 438 -1.40 -27.40 46.98
C ALA A 438 -1.69 -26.38 48.11
N LYS A 439 -2.24 -25.21 47.78
CA LYS A 439 -2.66 -24.21 48.76
C LYS A 439 -3.89 -24.63 49.59
N ARG A 440 -4.81 -25.43 49.05
CA ARG A 440 -5.90 -26.04 49.84
C ARG A 440 -5.35 -27.12 50.77
N GLU A 441 -4.52 -28.02 50.25
CA GLU A 441 -3.90 -29.11 51.02
C GLU A 441 -3.07 -28.54 52.20
N ALA A 442 -2.29 -27.47 51.97
CA ALA A 442 -1.58 -26.76 53.03
C ALA A 442 -2.50 -26.06 54.04
N MET A 443 -3.71 -25.63 53.66
CA MET A 443 -4.71 -25.08 54.61
C MET A 443 -5.41 -26.19 55.42
N GLU A 444 -5.68 -27.33 54.79
CA GLU A 444 -6.33 -28.49 55.40
C GLU A 444 -5.40 -29.16 56.42
N ASN A 445 -4.13 -29.39 56.07
CA ASN A 445 -3.08 -29.87 56.98
C ASN A 445 -2.82 -28.88 58.13
N ASN A 446 -2.84 -27.56 57.88
CA ASN A 446 -2.77 -26.57 58.97
C ASN A 446 -3.99 -26.64 59.92
N SER A 447 -5.17 -27.03 59.41
CA SER A 447 -6.35 -27.25 60.25
C SER A 447 -6.25 -28.53 61.08
N GLU A 448 -5.70 -29.62 60.54
CA GLU A 448 -5.39 -30.83 61.33
C GLU A 448 -4.35 -30.52 62.41
N VAL A 449 -3.25 -29.83 62.06
CA VAL A 449 -2.21 -29.41 63.03
C VAL A 449 -2.80 -28.49 64.12
N ALA A 450 -3.79 -27.65 63.80
CA ALA A 450 -4.49 -26.85 64.81
C ALA A 450 -5.38 -27.72 65.73
N GLN A 451 -6.18 -28.63 65.18
CA GLN A 451 -7.04 -29.54 65.96
C GLN A 451 -6.21 -30.46 66.87
N LEU A 452 -5.17 -31.09 66.33
CA LEU A 452 -4.25 -31.92 67.10
C LEU A 452 -3.53 -31.11 68.20
N ARG A 453 -3.28 -29.80 68.00
CA ARG A 453 -2.66 -28.93 69.03
C ARG A 453 -3.62 -28.66 70.18
N GLU A 454 -4.91 -28.55 69.89
CA GLU A 454 -5.96 -28.52 70.91
C GLU A 454 -6.03 -29.85 71.66
N ILE A 455 -5.96 -31.00 70.97
CA ILE A 455 -5.93 -32.34 71.59
C ILE A 455 -4.69 -32.48 72.50
N ILE A 456 -3.49 -32.12 72.05
CA ILE A 456 -2.27 -32.14 72.88
C ILE A 456 -2.40 -31.22 74.09
N ASN A 457 -2.95 -30.01 73.95
CA ASN A 457 -3.17 -29.11 75.08
C ASN A 457 -4.20 -29.68 76.07
N ASN A 458 -5.29 -30.29 75.59
CA ASN A 458 -6.28 -30.95 76.44
C ASN A 458 -5.69 -32.18 77.17
N MET A 459 -4.88 -33.00 76.49
CA MET A 459 -4.11 -34.08 77.12
C MET A 459 -3.12 -33.53 78.15
N ARG A 460 -2.43 -32.41 77.87
CA ARG A 460 -1.48 -31.78 78.79
C ARG A 460 -2.14 -31.19 80.03
N ASN A 461 -3.31 -30.55 79.87
CA ASN A 461 -4.12 -30.02 80.96
C ASN A 461 -4.68 -31.16 81.83
N SER A 462 -5.13 -32.25 81.20
CA SER A 462 -5.50 -33.50 81.90
C SER A 462 -4.30 -34.07 82.68
N LEU A 463 -3.11 -34.16 82.06
CA LEU A 463 -1.90 -34.60 82.74
C LEU A 463 -1.51 -33.70 83.92
N SER A 464 -1.70 -32.38 83.81
CA SER A 464 -1.50 -31.44 84.92
C SER A 464 -2.44 -31.77 86.07
N SER A 465 -3.76 -31.85 85.81
CA SER A 465 -4.75 -32.19 86.85
C SER A 465 -4.49 -33.55 87.51
N SER A 466 -3.95 -34.52 86.76
CA SER A 466 -3.52 -35.83 87.27
C SER A 466 -2.23 -35.74 88.12
N SER A 467 -1.31 -34.84 87.77
CA SER A 467 -0.12 -34.53 88.58
C SER A 467 -0.50 -33.80 89.88
N ASP A 468 -1.40 -32.83 89.81
CA ASP A 468 -1.93 -32.10 90.96
C ASP A 468 -2.67 -33.07 91.91
N ALA A 469 -3.48 -33.98 91.34
CA ALA A 469 -4.10 -35.08 92.08
C ALA A 469 -3.03 -35.99 92.74
N ALA A 470 -1.98 -36.37 92.02
CA ALA A 470 -0.88 -37.18 92.55
C ALA A 470 -0.11 -36.48 93.68
N ASP A 471 0.12 -35.17 93.61
CA ASP A 471 0.71 -34.40 94.71
C ASP A 471 -0.26 -34.26 95.90
N THR A 472 -1.59 -34.21 95.72
CA THR A 472 -2.52 -34.40 96.86
C THR A 472 -2.43 -35.80 97.47
N TYR A 473 -2.34 -36.87 96.69
CA TYR A 473 -2.16 -38.23 97.22
C TYR A 473 -0.82 -38.40 97.96
N LYS A 474 0.25 -37.77 97.48
CA LYS A 474 1.57 -37.72 98.13
C LYS A 474 1.53 -36.92 99.44
N ASN A 475 0.79 -35.81 99.49
CA ASN A 475 0.55 -35.07 100.73
C ASN A 475 -0.30 -35.89 101.74
N GLN A 476 -1.29 -36.65 101.26
CA GLN A 476 -2.01 -37.63 102.08
C GLN A 476 -1.06 -38.74 102.58
N LEU A 477 -0.15 -39.24 101.73
CA LEU A 477 0.87 -40.22 102.11
C LEU A 477 1.79 -39.70 103.22
N ILE A 478 2.20 -38.42 103.14
CA ILE A 478 3.00 -37.74 104.17
C ILE A 478 2.23 -37.63 105.49
N SER A 479 0.92 -37.34 105.46
CA SER A 479 0.10 -37.36 106.68
C SER A 479 -0.06 -38.77 107.27
N LEU A 480 -0.28 -39.79 106.42
CA LEU A 480 -0.31 -41.21 106.82
C LEU A 480 1.03 -41.68 107.40
N GLN A 481 2.15 -41.18 106.89
CA GLN A 481 3.48 -41.46 107.42
C GLN A 481 3.71 -40.81 108.79
N ALA A 482 3.16 -39.62 109.04
CA ALA A 482 3.18 -38.98 110.37
C ALA A 482 2.31 -39.71 111.40
N ASP A 483 1.16 -40.26 110.99
CA ASP A 483 0.34 -41.10 111.87
C ASP A 483 0.88 -42.54 112.01
N TYR A 484 1.68 -43.04 111.06
CA TYR A 484 2.41 -44.31 111.18
C TYR A 484 3.42 -44.30 112.36
N GLU A 485 4.11 -43.18 112.57
CA GLU A 485 5.00 -43.00 113.72
C GLU A 485 4.26 -43.02 115.07
N ARG A 486 2.98 -42.60 115.10
CA ARG A 486 2.10 -42.80 116.27
C ARG A 486 1.65 -44.24 116.40
N MET A 487 1.21 -44.87 115.31
CA MET A 487 0.68 -46.24 115.31
C MET A 487 1.71 -47.30 115.72
N SER A 488 3.02 -46.98 115.60
CA SER A 488 4.11 -47.77 116.18
C SER A 488 3.96 -48.00 117.70
N VAL A 489 3.35 -47.07 118.44
CA VAL A 489 3.07 -47.21 119.89
C VAL A 489 1.93 -48.20 120.14
N ASP A 490 0.91 -48.20 119.29
CA ASP A 490 -0.27 -49.08 119.37
C ASP A 490 0.00 -50.51 118.85
N PHE A 491 1.17 -50.77 118.25
CA PHE A 491 1.61 -52.09 117.80
C PHE A 491 1.48 -53.19 118.88
N ASN A 492 1.62 -52.83 120.16
CA ASN A 492 1.46 -53.76 121.29
C ASN A 492 -0.02 -54.14 121.59
N ALA A 493 -0.99 -53.39 121.09
CA ALA A 493 -2.42 -53.71 121.21
C ALA A 493 -2.92 -54.63 120.08
N LEU A 494 -2.14 -54.78 119.01
CA LEU A 494 -2.59 -55.26 117.70
C LEU A 494 -2.29 -56.74 117.43
N SER A 495 -2.26 -57.61 118.44
CA SER A 495 -2.49 -59.06 118.21
C SER A 495 -3.87 -59.37 117.60
N ARG A 496 -4.79 -58.39 117.55
CA ARG A 496 -6.06 -58.47 116.79
C ARG A 496 -5.91 -58.21 115.29
N GLN A 497 -4.78 -57.67 114.84
CA GLN A 497 -4.52 -57.23 113.46
C GLN A 497 -4.56 -58.38 112.43
N ASN A 498 -4.30 -59.62 112.85
CA ASN A 498 -4.21 -60.78 111.96
C ASN A 498 -5.50 -61.07 111.16
N GLU A 499 -6.69 -60.74 111.69
CA GLU A 499 -7.95 -60.97 110.98
C GLU A 499 -8.23 -59.86 109.95
N GLU A 500 -8.01 -58.59 110.32
CA GLU A 500 -8.16 -57.43 109.41
C GLU A 500 -7.11 -57.44 108.29
N SER A 501 -5.89 -57.95 108.55
CA SER A 501 -4.85 -58.13 107.54
C SER A 501 -5.33 -58.93 106.31
N ARG A 502 -6.29 -59.84 106.44
CA ARG A 502 -6.90 -60.54 105.28
C ARG A 502 -7.82 -59.63 104.45
N GLY A 503 -8.56 -58.74 105.09
CA GLY A 503 -9.35 -57.72 104.39
C GLY A 503 -8.44 -56.73 103.65
N VAL A 504 -7.38 -56.29 104.32
CA VAL A 504 -6.36 -55.39 103.74
C VAL A 504 -5.65 -56.05 102.56
N ILE A 505 -5.32 -57.35 102.62
CA ILE A 505 -4.74 -58.10 101.49
C ILE A 505 -5.69 -58.11 100.28
N ASN A 506 -6.99 -58.36 100.47
CA ASN A 506 -7.94 -58.34 99.35
C ASN A 506 -8.07 -56.93 98.75
N THR A 507 -8.19 -55.88 99.57
CA THR A 507 -8.25 -54.50 99.05
C THR A 507 -6.93 -54.05 98.41
N LEU A 508 -5.78 -54.55 98.88
CA LEU A 508 -4.48 -54.35 98.21
C LEU A 508 -4.39 -55.14 96.89
N GLN A 509 -5.11 -56.26 96.77
CA GLN A 509 -5.18 -57.03 95.53
C GLN A 509 -6.09 -56.36 94.49
N ASP A 510 -7.21 -55.77 94.92
CA ASP A 510 -8.10 -54.95 94.05
C ASP A 510 -7.46 -53.58 93.71
N LEU A 511 -6.70 -52.97 94.61
CA LEU A 511 -5.85 -51.81 94.30
C LEU A 511 -4.66 -52.20 93.43
N SER A 512 -4.16 -53.44 93.51
CA SER A 512 -3.10 -53.94 92.62
C SER A 512 -3.63 -54.21 91.21
N SER A 513 -4.86 -54.71 91.04
CA SER A 513 -5.47 -54.86 89.71
C SER A 513 -5.80 -53.49 89.11
N SER A 514 -6.43 -52.60 89.87
CA SER A 514 -6.64 -51.21 89.46
C SER A 514 -5.32 -50.49 89.12
N SER A 515 -4.24 -50.74 89.86
CA SER A 515 -2.91 -50.21 89.54
C SER A 515 -2.29 -50.86 88.30
N THR A 516 -2.59 -52.12 87.95
CA THR A 516 -2.15 -52.70 86.68
C THR A 516 -2.98 -52.18 85.51
N ASP A 517 -4.27 -51.94 85.71
CA ASP A 517 -5.16 -51.37 84.68
C ASP A 517 -4.76 -49.92 84.38
N LEU A 518 -4.50 -49.10 85.40
CA LEU A 518 -3.93 -47.75 85.23
C LEU A 518 -2.53 -47.77 84.61
N GLN A 519 -1.70 -48.80 84.85
CA GLN A 519 -0.41 -48.95 84.16
C GLN A 519 -0.56 -49.37 82.69
N LEU A 520 -1.61 -50.14 82.36
CA LEU A 520 -1.96 -50.48 80.98
C LEU A 520 -2.55 -49.26 80.25
N GLU A 521 -3.40 -48.48 80.90
CA GLU A 521 -3.95 -47.23 80.38
C GLU A 521 -2.87 -46.17 80.19
N MET A 522 -1.97 -45.97 81.16
CA MET A 522 -0.79 -45.10 80.98
C MET A 522 0.11 -45.58 79.83
N LYS A 523 0.27 -46.90 79.60
CA LYS A 523 1.00 -47.41 78.44
C LYS A 523 0.25 -47.19 77.13
N ALA A 524 -1.07 -47.33 77.12
CA ALA A 524 -1.91 -47.08 75.95
C ALA A 524 -1.89 -45.59 75.58
N LEU A 525 -2.16 -44.69 76.55
CA LEU A 525 -2.10 -43.24 76.37
C LEU A 525 -0.69 -42.76 75.99
N LYS A 526 0.37 -43.33 76.58
CA LYS A 526 1.74 -43.00 76.16
C LYS A 526 2.00 -43.46 74.72
N LYS A 527 1.54 -44.65 74.33
CA LYS A 527 1.65 -45.11 72.94
C LYS A 527 0.85 -44.21 71.99
N VAL A 528 -0.37 -43.79 72.34
CA VAL A 528 -1.15 -42.83 71.54
C VAL A 528 -0.42 -41.49 71.42
N LEU A 529 0.13 -40.97 72.51
CA LEU A 529 0.91 -39.72 72.51
C LEU A 529 2.20 -39.82 71.67
N ASP A 530 2.88 -40.96 71.68
CA ASP A 530 4.09 -41.17 70.89
C ASP A 530 3.74 -41.40 69.40
N ASN A 531 2.69 -42.19 69.09
CA ASN A 531 2.10 -42.31 67.74
C ASN A 531 1.60 -40.96 67.17
N GLU A 532 0.99 -40.10 67.98
CA GLU A 532 0.55 -38.77 67.53
C GLU A 532 1.76 -37.88 67.21
N LYS A 533 2.83 -37.88 68.02
CA LYS A 533 4.07 -37.14 67.69
C LYS A 533 4.66 -37.60 66.36
N GLU A 534 4.67 -38.90 66.09
CA GLU A 534 5.14 -39.45 64.81
C GLU A 534 4.26 -38.94 63.64
N ARG A 535 2.93 -38.97 63.77
CA ARG A 535 2.01 -38.37 62.77
C ARG A 535 2.22 -36.85 62.61
N TYR A 536 2.48 -36.14 63.70
CA TYR A 536 2.80 -34.71 63.68
C TYR A 536 4.07 -34.39 62.92
N GLN A 537 5.14 -35.18 63.14
CA GLN A 537 6.41 -34.99 62.46
C GLN A 537 6.24 -35.27 60.96
N ALA A 538 5.51 -36.32 60.58
CA ALA A 538 5.16 -36.57 59.18
C ALA A 538 4.33 -35.43 58.54
N LEU A 539 3.35 -34.86 59.26
CA LEU A 539 2.57 -33.71 58.78
C LEU A 539 3.39 -32.40 58.71
N GLU A 540 4.41 -32.24 59.55
CA GLU A 540 5.32 -31.10 59.55
C GLU A 540 6.36 -31.22 58.42
N GLU A 541 6.88 -32.43 58.16
CA GLU A 541 7.70 -32.76 56.98
C GLU A 541 6.90 -32.58 55.67
N GLU A 542 5.67 -33.08 55.58
CA GLU A 542 4.81 -32.91 54.40
C GLU A 542 4.48 -31.43 54.14
N ARG A 543 4.26 -30.64 55.19
CA ARG A 543 4.10 -29.17 55.08
C ARG A 543 5.35 -28.53 54.48
N ASP A 544 6.53 -28.86 54.99
CA ASP A 544 7.77 -28.22 54.57
C ASP A 544 8.18 -28.66 53.14
N ASP A 545 7.89 -29.90 52.75
CA ASP A 545 8.00 -30.37 51.35
C ASP A 545 6.97 -29.69 50.44
N ALA A 546 5.75 -29.42 50.92
CA ALA A 546 4.74 -28.68 50.16
C ALA A 546 5.13 -27.20 50.00
N GLU A 547 5.68 -26.56 51.03
CA GLU A 547 6.20 -25.19 50.97
C GLU A 547 7.47 -25.09 50.11
N GLY A 548 8.36 -26.08 50.17
CA GLY A 548 9.51 -26.21 49.27
C GLY A 548 9.09 -26.27 47.80
N ARG A 549 8.14 -27.16 47.46
CA ARG A 549 7.56 -27.26 46.11
C ARG A 549 6.84 -25.98 45.69
N ALA A 550 6.10 -25.33 46.59
CA ALA A 550 5.42 -24.05 46.30
C ALA A 550 6.43 -22.92 46.03
N ASN A 551 7.55 -22.88 46.75
CA ASN A 551 8.62 -21.89 46.54
C ASN A 551 9.45 -22.17 45.28
N GLU A 552 9.68 -23.44 44.91
CA GLU A 552 10.25 -23.78 43.61
C GLU A 552 9.33 -23.35 42.46
N MET A 553 8.02 -23.64 42.54
CA MET A 553 7.04 -23.24 41.53
C MET A 553 6.93 -21.71 41.42
N ARG A 554 7.01 -20.96 42.54
CA ARG A 554 7.15 -19.49 42.52
C ARG A 554 8.42 -19.04 41.80
N SER A 555 9.57 -19.66 42.07
CA SER A 555 10.84 -19.33 41.41
C SER A 555 10.77 -19.57 39.90
N ARG A 556 10.14 -20.68 39.47
CA ARG A 556 9.87 -20.99 38.06
C ARG A 556 8.92 -19.96 37.42
N LEU A 557 7.83 -19.58 38.10
CA LEU A 557 6.91 -18.54 37.61
C LEU A 557 7.58 -17.16 37.48
N VAL A 558 8.47 -16.80 38.40
CA VAL A 558 9.26 -15.56 38.29
C VAL A 558 10.20 -15.62 37.08
N ALA A 559 10.91 -16.74 36.88
CA ALA A 559 11.75 -16.93 35.70
C ALA A 559 10.95 -16.82 34.39
N THR A 560 9.86 -17.57 34.24
CA THR A 560 9.04 -17.52 33.02
C THR A 560 8.36 -16.16 32.81
N SER A 561 8.05 -15.41 33.88
CA SER A 561 7.57 -14.03 33.74
C SER A 561 8.64 -13.07 33.21
N ALA A 562 9.90 -13.25 33.62
CA ALA A 562 11.02 -12.47 33.11
C ALA A 562 11.34 -12.83 31.65
N ASP A 563 11.33 -14.12 31.29
CA ASP A 563 11.50 -14.58 29.91
C ASP A 563 10.40 -14.03 28.98
N LEU A 564 9.16 -13.98 29.46
CA LEU A 564 8.01 -13.44 28.73
C LEU A 564 8.10 -11.91 28.56
N ASP A 565 8.54 -11.17 29.58
CA ASP A 565 8.78 -9.73 29.45
C ASP A 565 10.00 -9.41 28.55
N ILE A 566 11.04 -10.26 28.52
CA ILE A 566 12.12 -10.18 27.52
C ILE A 566 11.54 -10.35 26.12
N ALA A 567 10.78 -11.43 25.87
CA ALA A 567 10.15 -11.70 24.57
C ALA A 567 9.22 -10.56 24.12
N ARG A 568 8.50 -9.90 25.04
CA ARG A 568 7.74 -8.66 24.76
C ARG A 568 8.63 -7.51 24.32
N THR A 569 9.77 -7.28 24.98
CA THR A 569 10.69 -6.22 24.56
C THR A 569 11.37 -6.51 23.22
N GLU A 570 11.64 -7.76 22.90
CA GLU A 570 12.16 -8.18 21.59
C GLU A 570 11.10 -8.02 20.49
N ALA A 571 9.85 -8.42 20.76
CA ALA A 571 8.72 -8.20 19.86
C ALA A 571 8.46 -6.70 19.59
N GLN A 572 8.51 -5.85 20.63
CA GLN A 572 8.39 -4.40 20.46
C GLN A 572 9.56 -3.83 19.64
N GLN A 573 10.79 -4.27 19.89
CA GLN A 573 11.95 -3.82 19.09
C GLN A 573 11.85 -4.28 17.62
N ALA A 574 11.32 -5.47 17.36
CA ALA A 574 11.04 -5.95 16.00
C ALA A 574 9.94 -5.12 15.33
N GLN A 575 8.87 -4.77 16.06
CA GLN A 575 7.80 -3.89 15.57
C GLN A 575 8.32 -2.47 15.28
N ASP A 576 9.11 -1.88 16.18
CA ASP A 576 9.72 -0.56 16.01
C ASP A 576 10.71 -0.57 14.82
N SER A 577 11.48 -1.65 14.64
CA SER A 577 12.34 -1.84 13.48
C SER A 577 11.53 -1.93 12.17
N SER A 578 10.43 -2.68 12.17
CA SER A 578 9.50 -2.77 11.04
C SER A 578 8.88 -1.40 10.68
N ASN A 579 8.40 -0.66 11.68
CA ASN A 579 7.87 0.69 11.52
C ASN A 579 8.92 1.65 10.92
N ASN A 580 10.18 1.55 11.37
CA ASN A 580 11.28 2.35 10.82
C ASN A 580 11.61 1.97 9.36
N LEU A 581 11.57 0.69 9.01
CA LEU A 581 11.73 0.21 7.63
C LEU A 581 10.58 0.66 6.73
N GLN A 582 9.32 0.60 7.20
CA GLN A 582 8.16 1.09 6.48
C GLN A 582 8.23 2.60 6.23
N MET A 583 8.61 3.39 7.24
CA MET A 583 8.87 4.83 7.09
C MET A 583 10.03 5.13 6.12
N ALA A 584 11.07 4.30 6.11
CA ALA A 584 12.18 4.44 5.16
C ALA A 584 11.74 4.13 3.71
N MET A 585 10.93 3.09 3.50
CA MET A 585 10.37 2.76 2.18
C MET A 585 9.41 3.84 1.68
N SER A 586 8.53 4.37 2.54
CA SER A 586 7.67 5.52 2.20
C SER A 586 8.48 6.74 1.77
N LYS A 587 9.56 7.09 2.48
CA LYS A 587 10.43 8.21 2.07
C LYS A 587 11.14 7.96 0.73
N LEU A 588 11.54 6.72 0.45
CA LEU A 588 12.12 6.36 -0.86
C LEU A 588 11.08 6.39 -1.99
N GLN A 589 9.79 6.20 -1.68
CA GLN A 589 8.70 6.43 -2.63
C GLN A 589 8.48 7.94 -2.85
N ASP A 590 8.40 8.74 -1.77
CA ASP A 590 8.28 10.20 -1.85
C ASP A 590 9.43 10.84 -2.65
N GLU A 591 10.68 10.41 -2.39
CA GLU A 591 11.88 10.87 -3.11
C GLU A 591 11.85 10.47 -4.59
N ARG A 592 11.40 9.27 -4.91
CA ARG A 592 11.26 8.78 -6.30
C ARG A 592 10.17 9.50 -7.07
N ASP A 593 9.02 9.74 -6.45
CA ASP A 593 7.92 10.44 -7.11
C ASP A 593 8.24 11.93 -7.29
N ALA A 594 9.02 12.53 -6.38
CA ALA A 594 9.63 13.84 -6.57
C ALA A 594 10.67 13.87 -7.71
N GLU A 595 11.53 12.84 -7.85
CA GLU A 595 12.46 12.70 -8.98
C GLU A 595 11.72 12.57 -10.32
N LEU A 596 10.67 11.74 -10.37
CA LEU A 596 9.81 11.60 -11.54
C LEU A 596 9.12 12.92 -11.90
N GLY A 597 8.59 13.65 -10.91
CA GLY A 597 8.00 14.98 -11.12
C GLY A 597 9.00 16.01 -11.66
N MET A 598 10.25 15.99 -11.17
CA MET A 598 11.33 16.84 -11.72
C MET A 598 11.69 16.45 -13.17
N MET A 599 11.75 15.16 -13.48
CA MET A 599 12.03 14.67 -14.84
C MET A 599 10.90 14.99 -15.82
N GLU A 600 9.63 14.90 -15.39
CA GLU A 600 8.51 15.34 -16.22
C GLU A 600 8.52 16.86 -16.42
N GLN A 601 8.74 17.66 -15.38
CA GLN A 601 8.88 19.11 -15.54
C GLN A 601 10.01 19.46 -16.50
N GLN A 602 11.19 18.82 -16.38
CA GLN A 602 12.30 19.03 -17.30
C GLN A 602 11.95 18.63 -18.75
N ARG A 603 11.10 17.60 -18.95
CA ARG A 603 10.58 17.21 -20.26
C ARG A 603 9.63 18.27 -20.83
N LEU A 604 8.75 18.84 -20.00
CA LEU A 604 7.83 19.92 -20.37
C LEU A 604 8.59 21.22 -20.69
N ASP A 605 9.59 21.58 -19.89
CA ASP A 605 10.49 22.72 -20.14
C ASP A 605 11.27 22.54 -21.46
N SER A 606 11.73 21.32 -21.76
CA SER A 606 12.38 21.01 -23.03
C SER A 606 11.41 21.10 -24.21
N LEU A 607 10.18 20.61 -24.09
CA LEU A 607 9.17 20.64 -25.16
C LEU A 607 8.69 22.06 -25.44
N THR A 608 8.50 22.88 -24.41
CA THR A 608 8.13 24.29 -24.55
C THR A 608 9.26 25.11 -25.17
N ALA A 609 10.51 24.93 -24.71
CA ALA A 609 11.68 25.55 -25.34
C ALA A 609 11.86 25.11 -26.81
N GLU A 610 11.58 23.85 -27.15
CA GLU A 610 11.61 23.39 -28.54
C GLU A 610 10.50 24.05 -29.36
N GLN A 611 9.26 24.12 -28.84
CA GLN A 611 8.12 24.78 -29.47
C GLN A 611 8.38 26.28 -29.69
N GLU A 612 9.03 26.98 -28.76
CA GLU A 612 9.49 28.36 -28.94
C GLU A 612 10.57 28.46 -30.02
N SER A 613 11.48 27.48 -30.12
CA SER A 613 12.45 27.41 -31.22
C SER A 613 11.74 27.23 -32.57
N TRP A 614 10.65 26.45 -32.64
CA TRP A 614 9.87 26.27 -33.86
C TRP A 614 9.05 27.52 -34.22
N ARG A 615 8.40 28.16 -33.24
CA ARG A 615 7.71 29.44 -33.42
C ARG A 615 8.65 30.55 -33.91
N THR A 616 9.85 30.65 -33.35
CA THR A 616 10.84 31.66 -33.77
C THR A 616 11.44 31.36 -35.15
N LYS A 617 11.69 30.09 -35.50
CA LYS A 617 12.04 29.70 -36.88
C LYS A 617 10.94 30.07 -37.87
N LEU A 618 9.68 29.76 -37.57
CA LEU A 618 8.52 30.04 -38.43
C LEU A 618 8.30 31.55 -38.63
N ALA A 619 8.45 32.34 -37.56
CA ALA A 619 8.40 33.80 -37.64
C ALA A 619 9.58 34.39 -38.45
N ALA A 620 10.74 33.74 -38.44
CA ALA A 620 11.89 34.14 -39.25
C ALA A 620 11.69 33.80 -40.74
N THR A 621 11.17 32.62 -41.08
CA THR A 621 10.86 32.27 -42.48
C THR A 621 9.72 33.10 -43.05
N ALA A 622 8.67 33.38 -42.25
CA ALA A 622 7.59 34.28 -42.66
C ALA A 622 8.12 35.69 -43.06
N ARG A 623 9.03 36.27 -42.27
CA ARG A 623 9.68 37.56 -42.59
C ARG A 623 10.60 37.51 -43.82
N LEU A 624 11.22 36.37 -44.09
CA LEU A 624 12.00 36.18 -45.32
C LEU A 624 11.09 36.16 -46.54
N HIS A 625 10.01 35.37 -46.51
CA HIS A 625 9.02 35.34 -47.61
C HIS A 625 8.33 36.70 -47.79
N GLU A 626 8.02 37.43 -46.71
CA GLU A 626 7.49 38.80 -46.77
C GLU A 626 8.47 39.75 -47.52
N GLY A 627 9.77 39.66 -47.22
CA GLY A 627 10.81 40.40 -47.93
C GLY A 627 10.96 40.00 -49.40
N GLU A 628 10.89 38.70 -49.71
CA GLU A 628 10.93 38.19 -51.09
C GLU A 628 9.72 38.67 -51.91
N VAL A 629 8.51 38.65 -51.33
CA VAL A 629 7.29 39.21 -51.94
C VAL A 629 7.44 40.71 -52.20
N GLN A 630 7.93 41.49 -51.22
CA GLN A 630 8.18 42.93 -51.40
C GLN A 630 9.23 43.21 -52.49
N GLU A 631 10.26 42.38 -52.63
CA GLU A 631 11.25 42.51 -53.71
C GLU A 631 10.67 42.15 -55.08
N ILE A 632 9.81 41.12 -55.17
CA ILE A 632 9.09 40.73 -56.38
C ILE A 632 8.10 41.84 -56.80
N GLU A 633 7.33 42.40 -55.87
CA GLU A 633 6.45 43.53 -56.13
C GLU A 633 7.22 44.77 -56.61
N ALA A 634 8.36 45.08 -55.99
CA ALA A 634 9.21 46.21 -56.39
C ALA A 634 9.73 46.03 -57.83
N LYS A 635 10.23 44.85 -58.17
CA LYS A 635 10.66 44.49 -59.53
C LYS A 635 9.50 44.56 -60.53
N HIS A 636 8.34 44.00 -60.18
CA HIS A 636 7.16 44.05 -61.04
C HIS A 636 6.69 45.48 -61.29
N GLN A 637 6.72 46.34 -60.28
CA GLN A 637 6.43 47.77 -60.44
C GLN A 637 7.48 48.51 -61.28
N GLU A 638 8.76 48.11 -61.24
CA GLU A 638 9.80 48.64 -62.13
C GLU A 638 9.59 48.19 -63.58
N ASP A 639 9.31 46.90 -63.81
CA ASP A 639 8.98 46.36 -65.13
C ASP A 639 7.72 47.01 -65.71
N LEU A 640 6.66 47.21 -64.92
CA LEU A 640 5.46 47.94 -65.35
C LEU A 640 5.77 49.39 -65.76
N LYS A 641 6.64 50.10 -65.01
CA LYS A 641 7.10 51.45 -65.40
C LYS A 641 7.91 51.41 -66.70
N ALA A 642 8.81 50.44 -66.84
CA ALA A 642 9.61 50.25 -68.05
C ALA A 642 8.74 49.88 -69.28
N GLN A 643 7.70 49.07 -69.10
CA GLN A 643 6.70 48.79 -70.14
C GLN A 643 5.89 50.04 -70.50
N GLN A 644 5.38 50.79 -69.52
CA GLN A 644 4.67 52.05 -69.77
C GLN A 644 5.54 53.07 -70.53
N GLU A 645 6.84 53.13 -70.25
CA GLU A 645 7.77 53.93 -71.06
C GLU A 645 7.93 53.40 -72.48
N ARG A 646 8.03 52.09 -72.68
CA ARG A 646 8.11 51.47 -74.02
C ARG A 646 6.85 51.78 -74.82
N TYR A 647 5.66 51.68 -74.22
CA TYR A 647 4.39 52.06 -74.85
C TYR A 647 4.36 53.53 -75.24
N LYS A 648 4.71 54.46 -74.35
CA LYS A 648 4.80 55.91 -74.66
C LYS A 648 5.79 56.20 -75.79
N LYS A 649 6.92 55.48 -75.84
CA LYS A 649 7.93 55.59 -76.92
C LYS A 649 7.44 54.99 -78.24
N GLN A 650 6.55 54.01 -78.23
CA GLN A 650 5.89 53.47 -79.44
C GLN A 650 4.76 54.38 -79.91
N GLU A 651 3.93 54.90 -79.01
CA GLU A 651 2.85 55.85 -79.28
C GLU A 651 3.38 57.12 -79.96
N ALA A 652 4.45 57.71 -79.41
CA ALA A 652 5.12 58.86 -80.03
C ALA A 652 5.62 58.58 -81.46
N ARG A 653 6.12 57.38 -81.74
CA ARG A 653 6.53 56.95 -83.10
C ARG A 653 5.35 56.70 -84.03
N LEU A 654 4.21 56.25 -83.50
CA LEU A 654 2.98 56.11 -84.28
C LEU A 654 2.43 57.49 -84.68
N ASP A 655 2.51 58.49 -83.80
CA ASP A 655 2.10 59.87 -84.12
C ASP A 655 3.10 60.59 -85.04
N GLU A 656 4.40 60.37 -84.88
CA GLU A 656 5.43 60.80 -85.84
C GLU A 656 5.17 60.24 -87.24
N THR A 657 4.99 58.91 -87.37
CA THR A 657 4.70 58.28 -88.66
C THR A 657 3.32 58.63 -89.23
N ARG A 658 2.32 58.96 -88.39
CA ARG A 658 1.04 59.55 -88.84
C ARG A 658 1.25 60.95 -89.43
N ALA A 659 2.03 61.81 -88.77
CA ALA A 659 2.34 63.15 -89.25
C ALA A 659 3.14 63.14 -90.56
N ASP A 660 4.11 62.23 -90.67
CA ASP A 660 4.84 61.98 -91.92
C ASP A 660 3.91 61.47 -93.03
N ASN A 661 2.98 60.54 -92.73
CA ASN A 661 2.04 60.04 -93.74
C ASN A 661 1.12 61.15 -94.29
N VAL A 662 0.64 62.05 -93.42
CA VAL A 662 -0.13 63.24 -93.83
C VAL A 662 0.71 64.19 -94.68
N THR A 663 1.98 64.42 -94.30
CA THR A 663 2.91 65.29 -95.03
C THR A 663 3.27 64.71 -96.40
N LEU A 664 3.50 63.41 -96.48
CA LEU A 664 3.77 62.67 -97.73
C LEU A 664 2.56 62.69 -98.67
N ARG A 665 1.35 62.40 -98.16
CA ARG A 665 0.09 62.53 -98.93
C ARG A 665 -0.03 63.93 -99.53
N ARG A 666 0.10 64.97 -98.71
CA ARG A 666 0.04 66.36 -99.17
C ARG A 666 1.07 66.67 -100.25
N SER A 667 2.33 66.23 -100.08
CA SER A 667 3.37 66.47 -101.09
C SER A 667 3.11 65.72 -102.41
N LEU A 668 2.46 64.56 -102.34
CA LEU A 668 2.04 63.76 -103.49
C LEU A 668 0.81 64.39 -104.18
N ASP A 669 -0.16 64.89 -103.43
CA ASP A 669 -1.31 65.64 -103.95
C ASP A 669 -0.84 66.94 -104.65
N GLU A 670 0.10 67.68 -104.03
CA GLU A 670 0.74 68.86 -104.64
C GLU A 670 1.56 68.50 -105.90
N ALA A 671 2.15 67.31 -105.98
CA ALA A 671 2.85 66.83 -107.18
C ALA A 671 1.89 66.41 -108.30
N ILE A 672 0.79 65.74 -107.98
CA ILE A 672 -0.28 65.39 -108.93
C ILE A 672 -0.92 66.66 -109.50
N GLY A 673 -1.25 67.64 -108.64
CA GLY A 673 -1.82 68.91 -109.08
C GLY A 673 -0.91 69.69 -110.03
N ARG A 674 0.41 69.67 -109.80
CA ARG A 674 1.40 70.24 -110.75
C ARG A 674 1.41 69.50 -112.07
N LEU A 675 1.45 68.17 -112.06
CA LEU A 675 1.43 67.34 -113.27
C LEU A 675 0.18 67.63 -114.13
N GLN A 676 -1.00 67.61 -113.52
CA GLN A 676 -2.27 67.89 -114.18
C GLN A 676 -2.30 69.31 -114.78
N ALA A 677 -1.91 70.34 -114.01
CA ALA A 677 -1.85 71.72 -114.49
C ALA A 677 -0.82 71.95 -115.62
N THR A 678 0.16 71.05 -115.80
CA THR A 678 1.12 71.11 -116.92
C THR A 678 0.71 70.31 -118.15
N GLN A 679 -0.43 69.61 -118.14
CA GLN A 679 -0.89 68.74 -119.23
C GLN A 679 -2.07 69.30 -120.05
N GLU A 680 -2.39 70.59 -119.94
CA GLU A 680 -3.42 71.25 -120.78
C GLU A 680 -3.01 71.34 -122.26
N GLU A 681 -3.31 70.28 -123.02
CA GLU A 681 -3.61 70.25 -124.46
C GLU A 681 -2.65 70.96 -125.44
N ILE A 682 -1.34 71.01 -125.14
CA ILE A 682 -0.31 71.41 -126.12
C ILE A 682 -0.07 70.29 -127.14
N ILE A 683 -1.05 70.04 -128.01
CA ILE A 683 -0.89 69.21 -129.21
C ILE A 683 -0.04 69.99 -130.21
N ASP A 684 1.10 69.43 -130.61
CA ASP A 684 2.03 70.13 -131.49
C ASP A 684 1.37 70.50 -132.83
N ARG A 685 1.37 71.81 -133.13
CA ARG A 685 0.86 72.36 -134.39
C ARG A 685 1.57 71.78 -135.61
N ALA A 686 2.83 71.38 -135.50
CA ALA A 686 3.54 70.68 -136.58
C ALA A 686 3.01 69.26 -136.77
N LEU A 687 2.72 68.52 -135.68
CA LEU A 687 2.10 67.20 -135.73
C LEU A 687 0.71 67.27 -136.39
N MET A 688 -0.20 68.11 -135.89
CA MET A 688 -1.55 68.25 -136.47
C MET A 688 -1.52 68.69 -137.93
N LYS A 689 -0.59 69.58 -138.32
CA LYS A 689 -0.39 69.94 -139.73
C LYS A 689 0.02 68.74 -140.57
N ASN A 690 0.91 67.88 -140.08
CA ASN A 690 1.38 66.70 -140.80
C ASN A 690 0.27 65.66 -140.94
N VAL A 691 -0.52 65.39 -139.89
CA VAL A 691 -1.65 64.44 -139.95
C VAL A 691 -2.74 64.96 -140.91
N LEU A 692 -3.03 66.27 -140.93
CA LEU A 692 -3.95 66.87 -141.92
C LEU A 692 -3.45 66.79 -143.37
N LEU A 693 -2.13 66.93 -143.60
CA LEU A 693 -1.52 66.77 -144.92
C LEU A 693 -1.57 65.31 -145.40
N ASP A 694 -1.25 64.37 -144.52
CA ASP A 694 -1.29 62.93 -144.79
C ASP A 694 -2.74 62.49 -145.14
N TRP A 695 -3.73 62.95 -144.36
CA TRP A 695 -5.16 62.74 -144.63
C TRP A 695 -5.64 63.28 -145.99
N HIS A 696 -5.09 64.41 -146.44
CA HIS A 696 -5.42 64.97 -147.76
C HIS A 696 -4.71 64.24 -148.90
N SER A 697 -3.52 63.66 -148.66
CA SER A 697 -2.79 62.90 -149.69
C SER A 697 -3.34 61.49 -149.94
N LYS A 698 -4.02 60.91 -148.94
CA LYS A 698 -4.52 59.52 -148.96
C LYS A 698 -5.98 59.42 -149.41
N GLN A 699 -6.34 58.26 -149.94
CA GLN A 699 -7.71 57.92 -150.35
C GLN A 699 -8.05 56.48 -149.94
N GLY A 700 -9.34 56.17 -149.81
CA GLY A 700 -9.79 54.87 -149.31
C GLY A 700 -9.44 54.64 -147.83
N GLU A 701 -9.18 53.38 -147.48
CA GLU A 701 -9.00 52.92 -146.09
C GLU A 701 -7.85 53.65 -145.35
N GLU A 702 -6.75 53.95 -146.03
CA GLU A 702 -5.63 54.71 -145.43
C GLU A 702 -6.06 56.08 -144.90
N ARG A 703 -7.06 56.72 -145.54
CA ARG A 703 -7.59 58.02 -145.11
C ARG A 703 -8.40 57.90 -143.81
N ASN A 704 -9.13 56.79 -143.65
CA ASN A 704 -9.89 56.49 -142.44
C ASN A 704 -8.95 56.13 -141.28
N ALA A 705 -7.86 55.40 -141.55
CA ALA A 705 -6.82 55.14 -140.55
C ALA A 705 -6.19 56.45 -140.02
N VAL A 706 -5.92 57.43 -140.91
CA VAL A 706 -5.43 58.76 -140.48
C VAL A 706 -6.50 59.54 -139.70
N MET A 707 -7.79 59.42 -140.02
CA MET A 707 -8.88 59.98 -139.18
C MET A 707 -8.92 59.33 -137.79
N SER A 708 -8.75 58.01 -137.69
CA SER A 708 -8.76 57.29 -136.42
C SER A 708 -7.60 57.71 -135.52
N ILE A 709 -6.41 57.89 -136.10
CA ILE A 709 -5.24 58.48 -135.42
C ILE A 709 -5.54 59.93 -134.99
N MET A 710 -6.11 60.77 -135.86
CA MET A 710 -6.42 62.16 -135.52
C MET A 710 -7.46 62.28 -134.42
N ALA A 711 -8.54 61.49 -134.47
CA ALA A 711 -9.58 61.43 -133.43
C ALA A 711 -9.00 60.94 -132.10
N SER A 712 -8.05 60.00 -132.13
CA SER A 712 -7.35 59.52 -130.93
C SER A 712 -6.38 60.57 -130.36
N MET A 713 -5.68 61.33 -131.20
CA MET A 713 -4.81 62.44 -130.78
C MET A 713 -5.57 63.64 -130.22
N LEU A 714 -6.80 63.88 -130.70
CA LEU A 714 -7.70 64.94 -130.25
C LEU A 714 -8.65 64.49 -129.12
N ASN A 715 -8.43 63.31 -128.52
CA ASN A 715 -9.27 62.73 -127.46
C ASN A 715 -10.78 62.69 -127.77
N PHE A 716 -11.17 62.53 -129.05
CA PHE A 716 -12.58 62.45 -129.44
C PHE A 716 -13.31 61.36 -128.65
N SER A 717 -14.44 61.72 -128.06
CA SER A 717 -15.39 60.75 -127.50
C SER A 717 -15.89 59.79 -128.57
N ASP A 718 -16.42 58.64 -128.17
CA ASP A 718 -16.94 57.65 -129.13
C ASP A 718 -18.20 58.15 -129.85
N GLU A 719 -18.88 59.18 -129.33
CA GLU A 719 -19.97 59.89 -130.02
C GLU A 719 -19.45 60.82 -131.13
N GLU A 720 -18.31 61.49 -130.91
CA GLU A 720 -17.64 62.33 -131.91
C GLU A 720 -16.99 61.49 -133.02
N LYS A 721 -16.35 60.36 -132.68
CA LYS A 721 -15.87 59.38 -133.66
C LYS A 721 -17.00 58.87 -134.57
N LYS A 722 -18.20 58.70 -133.99
CA LYS A 722 -19.40 58.24 -134.69
C LYS A 722 -20.01 59.32 -135.59
N THR A 723 -19.97 60.60 -135.21
CA THR A 723 -20.44 61.71 -136.06
C THR A 723 -19.45 62.09 -137.16
N ALA A 724 -18.15 61.84 -136.97
CA ALA A 724 -17.11 62.06 -137.99
C ALA A 724 -16.88 60.85 -138.94
N GLU A 725 -17.78 59.85 -138.93
CA GLU A 725 -17.74 58.63 -139.77
C GLU A 725 -16.45 57.79 -139.65
N VAL A 726 -15.74 57.89 -138.51
CA VAL A 726 -14.39 57.29 -138.30
C VAL A 726 -14.42 55.80 -137.92
N TYR A 727 -15.49 55.08 -138.28
CA TYR A 727 -15.63 53.65 -137.98
C TYR A 727 -15.14 52.76 -139.13
N ASP A 728 -14.30 51.78 -138.78
CA ASP A 728 -13.76 50.78 -139.71
C ASP A 728 -14.86 49.86 -140.27
N ASN A 729 -15.47 50.28 -141.39
CA ASN A 729 -16.45 49.50 -142.15
C ASN A 729 -15.82 48.44 -143.07
N ALA A 730 -14.59 48.01 -142.78
CA ALA A 730 -13.84 47.02 -143.56
C ALA A 730 -13.68 45.70 -142.77
N ALA A 731 -14.34 44.64 -143.23
CA ALA A 731 -14.21 43.23 -142.82
C ALA A 731 -14.00 42.96 -141.30
N GLY A 732 -14.99 42.54 -140.51
CA GLY A 732 -16.07 41.62 -140.88
C GLY A 732 -15.70 40.14 -140.69
N LYS A 733 -15.05 39.77 -139.57
CA LYS A 733 -15.02 38.39 -139.03
C LYS A 733 -14.64 38.31 -137.55
N GLU A 734 -15.25 37.32 -136.88
CA GLU A 734 -14.82 36.53 -135.72
C GLU A 734 -13.68 37.05 -134.79
N GLY A 735 -13.96 37.25 -133.49
CA GLY A 735 -12.87 37.40 -132.50
C GLY A 735 -13.22 37.74 -131.05
N VAL A 736 -13.45 36.71 -130.22
CA VAL A 736 -13.13 36.64 -128.77
C VAL A 736 -13.32 37.91 -127.91
N VAL A 737 -14.57 38.14 -127.50
CA VAL A 737 -14.84 38.75 -126.18
C VAL A 737 -14.39 37.78 -125.07
N ARG A 738 -13.81 38.30 -123.97
CA ARG A 738 -13.24 37.62 -122.77
C ARG A 738 -11.88 36.91 -122.93
N ARG A 739 -10.80 37.60 -122.50
CA ARG A 739 -9.88 37.21 -121.40
C ARG A 739 -8.82 38.32 -121.19
N ILE A 740 -8.00 38.22 -120.14
CA ILE A 740 -7.01 39.22 -119.67
C ILE A 740 -7.62 40.35 -118.81
N VAL A 741 -8.50 39.97 -117.88
CA VAL A 741 -8.59 40.62 -116.55
C VAL A 741 -8.62 39.49 -115.53
N GLY A 742 -7.49 39.24 -114.87
CA GLY A 742 -7.28 38.11 -113.96
C GLY A 742 -5.79 37.76 -113.85
N ASN A 743 -5.35 37.39 -112.65
CA ASN A 743 -3.98 37.01 -112.25
C ASN A 743 -3.01 38.15 -111.86
N ILE A 744 -3.50 39.23 -111.23
CA ILE A 744 -2.82 39.81 -110.05
C ILE A 744 -3.86 39.98 -108.93
N ALA A 745 -4.29 38.85 -108.37
CA ALA A 745 -4.88 38.78 -107.05
C ALA A 745 -3.94 37.88 -106.24
N ALA A 746 -3.35 38.42 -105.17
CA ALA A 746 -2.50 37.61 -104.29
C ALA A 746 -3.35 36.52 -103.62
N PRO A 747 -2.87 35.26 -103.53
CA PRO A 747 -3.56 34.26 -102.73
C PRO A 747 -3.51 34.70 -101.27
N MET A 748 -4.68 34.95 -100.67
CA MET A 748 -4.75 34.95 -99.21
C MET A 748 -4.37 33.54 -98.72
N PRO A 749 -3.54 33.41 -97.68
CA PRO A 749 -3.28 32.11 -97.09
C PRO A 749 -4.62 31.50 -96.62
N GLN A 750 -4.77 30.19 -96.79
CA GLN A 750 -5.87 29.49 -96.14
C GLN A 750 -5.60 29.50 -94.63
N PRO A 751 -6.60 29.78 -93.78
CA PRO A 751 -6.42 29.70 -92.33
C PRO A 751 -5.98 28.29 -91.97
N ALA A 752 -4.85 28.15 -91.25
CA ALA A 752 -4.22 26.86 -91.00
C ALA A 752 -4.96 26.00 -89.97
N VAL A 753 -6.01 26.55 -89.33
CA VAL A 753 -6.72 25.97 -88.18
C VAL A 753 -8.21 25.88 -88.49
N ASN A 754 -8.78 24.68 -88.38
CA ASN A 754 -10.23 24.47 -88.43
C ASN A 754 -10.85 25.01 -87.14
N VAL A 755 -11.76 25.99 -87.25
CA VAL A 755 -12.42 26.63 -86.09
C VAL A 755 -13.23 25.63 -85.24
N ASN A 756 -13.63 24.49 -85.82
CA ASN A 756 -14.34 23.41 -85.13
C ASN A 756 -13.41 22.46 -84.35
N GLU A 757 -12.10 22.55 -84.52
CA GLU A 757 -11.08 21.68 -83.85
C GLU A 757 -10.37 22.40 -82.69
N LEU A 758 -10.75 23.65 -82.40
CA LEU A 758 -10.28 24.38 -81.21
C LEU A 758 -11.04 23.92 -79.97
N GLU A 759 -10.35 23.21 -79.07
CA GLU A 759 -10.84 22.86 -77.73
C GLU A 759 -10.91 24.10 -76.81
N GLY A 760 -11.71 23.99 -75.74
CA GLY A 760 -12.01 25.07 -74.79
C GLY A 760 -13.49 25.45 -74.79
N ASP A 761 -14.15 25.44 -73.63
CA ASP A 761 -15.60 25.64 -73.56
C ASP A 761 -16.04 27.11 -73.65
N THR A 762 -15.13 28.07 -73.41
CA THR A 762 -15.43 29.50 -73.57
C THR A 762 -14.83 30.10 -74.85
N VAL A 763 -15.41 31.22 -75.28
CA VAL A 763 -14.90 32.02 -76.41
C VAL A 763 -13.49 32.57 -76.11
N SER A 764 -13.15 32.78 -74.83
CA SER A 764 -11.81 33.21 -74.43
C SER A 764 -10.77 32.12 -74.71
N ASP A 765 -11.07 30.89 -74.29
CA ASP A 765 -10.16 29.75 -74.44
C ASP A 765 -9.90 29.44 -75.92
N LYS A 766 -10.95 29.42 -76.74
CA LYS A 766 -10.83 29.22 -78.19
C LYS A 766 -10.05 30.35 -78.88
N PHE A 767 -10.17 31.59 -78.40
CA PHE A 767 -9.40 32.71 -78.94
C PHE A 767 -7.93 32.65 -78.50
N GLN A 768 -7.65 32.20 -77.28
CA GLN A 768 -6.30 32.00 -76.77
C GLN A 768 -5.60 30.81 -77.45
N ALA A 769 -6.30 29.70 -77.67
CA ALA A 769 -5.83 28.57 -78.46
C ALA A 769 -5.59 28.95 -79.93
N PHE A 770 -6.47 29.76 -80.53
CA PHE A 770 -6.26 30.32 -81.87
C PHE A 770 -5.00 31.20 -81.94
N LEU A 771 -4.79 32.10 -80.97
CA LEU A 771 -3.60 32.93 -80.91
C LEU A 771 -2.31 32.11 -80.76
N LEU A 772 -2.31 31.07 -79.91
CA LEU A 772 -1.17 30.16 -79.77
C LEU A 772 -0.87 29.41 -81.08
N ALA A 773 -1.91 28.92 -81.77
CA ALA A 773 -1.77 28.21 -83.04
C ALA A 773 -1.29 29.12 -84.21
N GLU A 774 -1.68 30.40 -84.22
CA GLU A 774 -1.27 31.38 -85.24
C GLU A 774 0.15 31.94 -84.99
N ILE A 775 0.64 31.92 -83.74
CA ILE A 775 2.00 32.34 -83.36
C ILE A 775 3.04 31.24 -83.66
N GLY A 776 2.71 29.98 -83.35
CA GLY A 776 3.63 28.83 -83.45
C GLY A 776 4.49 28.61 -82.19
N ASP A 777 4.90 27.35 -81.98
CA ASP A 777 5.86 26.92 -80.93
C ASP A 777 7.27 27.53 -81.17
#